data_AF-T0KHS3-F1
#
_entry.id   AF-T0KHS3-F1
#
_cell.length_a   1.000
_cell.length_b   1.000
_cell.length_c   1.000
_cell.angle_alpha   90.00
_cell.angle_beta   90.00
_cell.angle_gamma   90.00
#
_symmetry.space_group_name_H-M   'P 1'
#
loop_
_entity.id
_entity.type
_entity.pdbx_description
1 polymer ?
#
loop_
_entity_poly.entity_id
_entity_poly.type
_entity_poly.pdbx_seq_one_letter_code
_entity_poly.pdbx_strand_id
1 'polypeptide(L)'
;MTMHGLGAMAILLSLPMAAMAQDAAAPATAPLTVQQMFDSASEAAVKGDHARALALLTTLEQRVKNPRSLAIVRLRRAIMLTLMSRWEEARPLLAQAVVALPEGDSSLDADRADALDALGRLAQADLDYDAARLYFARAAVLTTDPAAKVGSLLREAQAGVFVDPAQALTKLEEADRMILAQPDKSKAVKAQATAVRGRALLNLGRFAEAQAAFARTVSAEGGLTMTVNYDDLVARSDAAIAAMLAGNRDRARNYLVYTGAGRMPTQDFTAGADMGLPICGEDGIRPEDVAVVEFGIADNGAVSYARPVYGSRPGGMALVFARAVMRWSWRPEDLAKIPALFRFVTRLELRCSTGEGGPSPVFGPQRAFRQWLDQQGAPHFEPQGESEARRRVALEGELARLRAMPNGQPVAEAEVLADILESPLSTKEQAEKYGPPLLSILASQSAPPLARLWVDWLIHRTQWDYLVEEGPYASDPVARATVLLMNYDRLPAKQKPQSQAVLDRVIADPALGKDHPLRVAALTRRASAKAAAQDLTGARADFLATGLTDQQCSIVDAKPSLESARTFGNDYPTDMVNVGVEGWTRVQFDIAADGHTLNQRAIITYPPMIFGANGQKIVARAKYAQSYRPDGGLGCGGSAEMIRFKMPD
;
A
#
# COMPACT_ATOMS: atom_id res chain seq x y z
N MET A 1 28.14 24.89 -31.72
CA MET A 1 27.93 25.17 -33.15
C MET A 1 26.84 26.20 -33.28
N THR A 2 27.24 27.38 -33.73
CA THR A 2 26.46 28.59 -33.95
C THR A 2 25.54 28.48 -35.17
N MET A 3 24.29 28.93 -35.06
CA MET A 3 23.62 29.60 -36.17
C MET A 3 22.77 30.76 -35.66
N HIS A 4 23.20 31.96 -36.05
CA HIS A 4 22.44 33.20 -36.06
C HIS A 4 21.52 33.26 -37.28
N GLY A 5 20.42 33.98 -37.15
CA GLY A 5 19.55 34.37 -38.26
C GLY A 5 18.52 35.42 -37.84
N LEU A 6 19.00 36.60 -37.43
CA LEU A 6 18.22 37.82 -37.24
C LEU A 6 17.91 38.46 -38.60
N GLY A 7 16.63 38.69 -38.89
CA GLY A 7 16.14 39.39 -40.07
C GLY A 7 15.17 40.51 -39.69
N ALA A 8 15.44 41.70 -40.22
CA ALA A 8 14.91 42.99 -39.81
C ALA A 8 13.38 43.16 -39.93
N MET A 9 12.84 43.93 -38.99
CA MET A 9 11.46 44.39 -38.89
C MET A 9 11.28 45.64 -39.77
N ALA A 10 10.47 45.52 -40.83
CA ALA A 10 10.04 46.65 -41.65
C ALA A 10 8.53 46.86 -41.46
N ILE A 11 8.16 48.01 -40.90
CA ILE A 11 6.79 48.47 -40.72
C ILE A 11 6.32 49.04 -42.06
N LEU A 12 5.29 48.44 -42.65
CA LEU A 12 4.51 49.00 -43.75
C LEU A 12 3.04 48.97 -43.36
N LEU A 13 2.51 50.17 -43.11
CA LEU A 13 1.09 50.49 -43.01
C LEU A 13 0.44 50.31 -44.38
N SER A 14 -0.51 49.39 -44.51
CA SER A 14 -1.45 49.35 -45.62
C SER A 14 -2.87 49.11 -45.11
N LEU A 15 -3.76 50.01 -45.53
CA LEU A 15 -5.19 50.10 -45.20
C LEU A 15 -5.98 48.87 -45.70
N PRO A 16 -7.11 48.54 -45.04
CA PRO A 16 -7.91 47.38 -45.39
C PRO A 16 -8.76 47.66 -46.65
N MET A 17 -8.48 46.94 -47.74
CA MET A 17 -9.47 46.74 -48.79
C MET A 17 -10.37 45.59 -48.34
N ALA A 18 -11.61 45.94 -47.99
CA ALA A 18 -12.69 45.00 -47.73
C ALA A 18 -13.02 44.24 -49.02
N ALA A 19 -12.37 43.09 -49.22
CA ALA A 19 -12.88 42.07 -50.11
C ALA A 19 -14.07 41.42 -49.40
N MET A 20 -15.28 41.64 -49.93
CA MET A 20 -16.45 40.85 -49.57
C MET A 20 -16.21 39.41 -50.03
N ALA A 21 -15.53 38.62 -49.20
CA ALA A 21 -15.61 37.18 -49.28
C ALA A 21 -17.06 36.83 -48.98
N GLN A 22 -17.78 36.33 -49.99
CA GLN A 22 -18.99 35.57 -49.76
C GLN A 22 -18.61 34.41 -48.84
N ASP A 23 -19.05 34.48 -47.58
CA ASP A 23 -19.13 33.34 -46.69
C ASP A 23 -20.04 32.30 -47.35
N ALA A 24 -19.46 31.49 -48.22
CA ALA A 24 -19.99 30.19 -48.54
C ALA A 24 -19.93 29.41 -47.23
N ALA A 25 -21.03 29.44 -46.48
CA ALA A 25 -21.25 28.60 -45.32
C ALA A 25 -20.85 27.18 -45.71
N ALA A 26 -19.77 26.68 -45.10
CA ALA A 26 -19.41 25.28 -45.22
C ALA A 26 -20.68 24.46 -44.92
N PRO A 27 -21.07 23.51 -45.78
CA PRO A 27 -22.29 22.75 -45.56
C PRO A 27 -22.21 22.13 -44.16
N ALA A 28 -23.18 22.49 -43.31
CA ALA A 28 -23.34 21.90 -42.00
C ALA A 28 -23.38 20.39 -42.20
N THR A 29 -22.36 19.69 -41.72
CA THR A 29 -22.28 18.24 -41.81
C THR A 29 -23.51 17.70 -41.10
N ALA A 30 -24.38 17.01 -41.84
CA ALA A 30 -25.60 16.46 -41.29
C ALA A 30 -25.25 15.62 -40.04
N PRO A 31 -25.96 15.80 -38.91
CA PRO A 31 -25.63 15.08 -37.69
C PRO A 31 -25.72 13.57 -37.94
N LEU A 32 -24.69 12.83 -37.51
CA LEU A 32 -24.62 11.38 -37.71
C LEU A 32 -25.92 10.70 -37.26
N THR A 33 -26.41 9.78 -38.08
CA THR A 33 -27.53 8.91 -37.70
C THR A 33 -27.12 8.01 -36.52
N VAL A 34 -28.10 7.44 -35.81
CA VAL A 34 -27.84 6.50 -34.70
C VAL A 34 -26.97 5.32 -35.17
N GLN A 35 -27.26 4.76 -36.34
CA GLN A 35 -26.49 3.65 -36.91
C GLN A 35 -25.05 4.08 -37.24
N GLN A 36 -24.86 5.20 -37.95
CA GLN A 36 -23.52 5.69 -38.29
C GLN A 36 -22.66 5.97 -37.05
N MET A 37 -23.28 6.47 -35.98
CA MET A 37 -22.61 6.71 -34.71
C MET A 37 -22.24 5.40 -34.00
N PHE A 38 -23.10 4.38 -34.06
CA PHE A 38 -22.82 3.05 -33.54
C PHE A 38 -21.67 2.35 -34.29
N ASP A 39 -21.68 2.45 -35.62
CA ASP A 39 -20.62 1.89 -36.46
C ASP A 39 -19.29 2.61 -36.20
N SER A 40 -19.30 3.94 -36.10
CA SER A 40 -18.13 4.75 -35.75
C SER A 40 -17.58 4.42 -34.36
N ALA A 41 -18.45 4.16 -33.39
CA ALA A 41 -18.04 3.77 -32.05
C ALA A 41 -17.38 2.38 -32.05
N SER A 42 -17.94 1.44 -32.82
CA SER A 42 -17.41 0.09 -32.97
C SER A 42 -16.05 0.10 -33.68
N GLU A 43 -15.91 0.90 -34.74
CA GLU A 43 -14.64 1.08 -35.45
C GLU A 43 -13.57 1.72 -34.54
N ALA A 44 -13.94 2.75 -33.77
CA ALA A 44 -13.03 3.38 -32.81
C ALA A 44 -12.56 2.36 -31.75
N ALA A 45 -13.47 1.53 -31.23
CA ALA A 45 -13.14 0.48 -30.27
C ALA A 45 -12.16 -0.55 -30.84
N VAL A 46 -12.41 -1.04 -32.07
CA VAL A 46 -11.52 -2.00 -32.76
C VAL A 46 -10.13 -1.40 -33.02
N LYS A 47 -10.04 -0.10 -33.28
CA LYS A 47 -8.76 0.62 -33.47
C LYS A 47 -8.04 0.94 -32.14
N GLY A 48 -8.64 0.64 -30.99
CA GLY A 48 -8.09 0.99 -29.68
C GLY A 48 -8.29 2.45 -29.26
N ASP A 49 -9.08 3.24 -30.00
CA ASP A 49 -9.44 4.60 -29.62
C ASP A 49 -10.62 4.58 -28.64
N HIS A 50 -10.33 4.06 -27.43
CA HIS A 50 -11.33 3.84 -26.38
C HIS A 50 -11.98 5.15 -25.92
N ALA A 51 -11.25 6.26 -25.92
CA ALA A 51 -11.77 7.57 -25.55
C ALA A 51 -12.83 8.08 -26.54
N ARG A 52 -12.56 7.98 -27.85
CA ARG A 52 -13.54 8.32 -28.89
C ARG A 52 -14.75 7.40 -28.86
N ALA A 53 -14.52 6.09 -28.74
CA ALA A 53 -15.60 5.11 -28.62
C ALA A 53 -16.51 5.44 -27.43
N LEU A 54 -15.94 5.73 -26.26
CA LEU A 54 -16.67 6.12 -25.06
C LEU A 54 -17.52 7.39 -25.26
N ALA A 55 -16.96 8.42 -25.90
CA ALA A 55 -17.68 9.66 -26.18
C ALA A 55 -18.90 9.43 -27.11
N LEU A 56 -18.73 8.62 -28.16
CA LEU A 56 -19.80 8.26 -29.09
C LEU A 56 -20.89 7.43 -28.39
N LEU A 57 -20.50 6.45 -27.57
CA LEU A 57 -21.43 5.60 -26.82
C LEU A 57 -22.22 6.38 -25.77
N THR A 58 -21.58 7.34 -25.10
CA THR A 58 -22.26 8.25 -24.16
C THR A 58 -23.33 9.09 -24.86
N THR A 59 -23.06 9.54 -26.09
CA THR A 59 -24.04 10.27 -26.91
C THR A 59 -25.17 9.34 -27.38
N LEU A 60 -24.86 8.11 -27.79
CA LEU A 60 -25.85 7.12 -28.20
C LEU A 60 -26.81 6.76 -27.07
N GLU A 61 -26.33 6.66 -25.83
CA GLU A 61 -27.14 6.31 -24.67
C GLU A 61 -28.33 7.27 -24.49
N GLN A 62 -28.17 8.54 -24.84
CA GLN A 62 -29.23 9.55 -24.75
C GLN A 62 -30.25 9.44 -25.90
N ARG A 63 -29.78 9.00 -27.09
CA ARG A 63 -30.55 8.97 -28.34
C ARG A 63 -31.32 7.66 -28.56
N VAL A 64 -30.81 6.54 -28.06
CA VAL A 64 -31.42 5.21 -28.24
C VAL A 64 -32.59 5.03 -27.27
N LYS A 65 -33.76 4.64 -27.78
CA LYS A 65 -34.98 4.40 -26.97
C LYS A 65 -35.37 2.92 -26.88
N ASN A 66 -34.91 2.08 -27.80
CA ASN A 66 -35.17 0.65 -27.75
C ASN A 66 -34.43 0.03 -26.55
N PRO A 67 -35.11 -0.68 -25.63
CA PRO A 67 -34.49 -1.21 -24.41
C PRO A 67 -33.31 -2.16 -24.68
N ARG A 68 -33.43 -3.03 -25.68
CA ARG A 68 -32.37 -3.97 -26.07
C ARG A 68 -31.15 -3.22 -26.60
N SER A 69 -31.33 -2.30 -27.54
CA SER A 69 -30.23 -1.49 -28.08
C SER A 69 -29.59 -0.60 -27.01
N LEU A 70 -30.39 -0.06 -26.08
CA LEU A 70 -29.87 0.74 -24.97
C LEU A 70 -29.00 -0.10 -24.04
N ALA A 71 -29.38 -1.35 -23.74
CA ALA A 71 -28.58 -2.27 -22.96
C ALA A 71 -27.23 -2.56 -23.63
N ILE A 72 -27.20 -2.79 -24.94
CA ILE A 72 -25.95 -2.99 -25.72
C ILE A 72 -25.06 -1.74 -25.67
N VAL A 73 -25.63 -0.54 -25.86
CA VAL A 73 -24.87 0.71 -25.79
C VAL A 73 -24.25 0.91 -24.41
N ARG A 74 -25.02 0.70 -23.34
CA ARG A 74 -24.53 0.79 -21.95
C ARG A 74 -23.44 -0.22 -21.66
N LEU A 75 -23.61 -1.46 -22.11
CA LEU A 75 -22.60 -2.50 -21.98
C LEU A 75 -21.29 -2.06 -22.64
N ARG A 76 -21.33 -1.70 -23.92
CA ARG A 76 -20.14 -1.33 -24.68
C ARG A 76 -19.46 -0.09 -24.10
N ARG A 77 -20.26 0.85 -23.59
CA ARG A 77 -19.76 2.00 -22.82
C ARG A 77 -18.98 1.55 -21.59
N ALA A 78 -19.53 0.60 -20.83
CA ALA A 78 -18.90 0.03 -19.65
C ALA A 78 -17.60 -0.73 -19.98
N ILE A 79 -17.56 -1.45 -21.11
CA ILE A 79 -16.33 -2.10 -21.59
C ILE A 79 -15.26 -1.06 -21.94
N MET A 80 -15.61 0.06 -22.58
CA MET A 80 -14.62 1.12 -22.85
C MET A 80 -14.08 1.73 -21.55
N LEU A 81 -14.94 1.95 -20.55
CA LEU A 81 -14.51 2.41 -19.22
C LEU A 81 -13.56 1.40 -18.55
N THR A 82 -13.87 0.11 -18.65
CA THR A 82 -13.04 -1.02 -18.17
C THR A 82 -11.66 -1.00 -18.82
N LEU A 83 -11.58 -0.88 -20.15
CA LEU A 83 -10.29 -0.82 -20.88
C LEU A 83 -9.46 0.42 -20.54
N MET A 84 -10.11 1.52 -20.15
CA MET A 84 -9.47 2.74 -19.68
C MET A 84 -9.17 2.72 -18.16
N SER A 85 -9.38 1.60 -17.48
CA SER A 85 -9.22 1.47 -16.03
C SER A 85 -10.09 2.41 -15.17
N ARG A 86 -11.24 2.86 -15.71
CA ARG A 86 -12.25 3.67 -15.01
C ARG A 86 -13.27 2.77 -14.32
N TRP A 87 -12.78 1.97 -13.38
CA TRP A 87 -13.51 0.85 -12.76
C TRP A 87 -14.77 1.29 -12.00
N GLU A 88 -14.69 2.39 -11.25
CA GLU A 88 -15.82 2.93 -10.48
C GLU A 88 -17.02 3.28 -11.36
N GLU A 89 -16.77 3.82 -12.56
CA GLU A 89 -17.82 4.15 -13.51
C GLU A 89 -18.32 2.93 -14.28
N ALA A 90 -17.43 1.97 -14.57
CA ALA A 90 -17.76 0.76 -15.31
C ALA A 90 -18.66 -0.20 -14.51
N ARG A 91 -18.38 -0.36 -13.21
CA ARG A 91 -19.03 -1.34 -12.33
C ARG A 91 -20.57 -1.28 -12.34
N PRO A 92 -21.22 -0.14 -12.05
CA PRO A 92 -22.68 -0.09 -12.04
C PRO A 92 -23.28 -0.38 -13.42
N LEU A 93 -22.60 0.03 -14.50
CA LEU A 93 -23.06 -0.22 -15.87
C LEU A 93 -22.94 -1.70 -16.26
N LEU A 94 -21.84 -2.37 -15.90
CA LEU A 94 -21.66 -3.80 -16.16
C LEU A 94 -22.69 -4.65 -15.41
N ALA A 95 -22.93 -4.34 -14.13
CA ALA A 95 -23.93 -5.04 -13.32
C ALA A 95 -25.34 -4.91 -13.92
N GLN A 96 -25.73 -3.70 -14.35
CA GLN A 96 -27.00 -3.47 -15.03
C GLN A 96 -27.07 -4.16 -16.39
N ALA A 97 -25.98 -4.12 -17.16
CA ALA A 97 -25.93 -4.69 -18.50
C ALA A 97 -26.13 -6.20 -18.51
N VAL A 98 -25.49 -6.94 -17.60
CA VAL A 98 -25.64 -8.41 -17.56
C VAL A 98 -27.08 -8.83 -17.24
N VAL A 99 -27.75 -8.12 -16.33
CA VAL A 99 -29.17 -8.38 -16.01
C VAL A 99 -30.08 -8.03 -17.19
N ALA A 100 -29.73 -7.02 -17.97
CA ALA A 100 -30.56 -6.52 -19.07
C ALA A 100 -30.44 -7.33 -20.38
N LEU A 101 -29.49 -8.26 -20.49
CA LEU A 101 -29.27 -9.09 -21.69
C LEU A 101 -29.89 -10.49 -21.51
N PRO A 102 -31.01 -10.83 -22.19
CA PRO A 102 -31.71 -12.10 -21.99
C PRO A 102 -30.85 -13.31 -22.37
N GLU A 103 -30.70 -14.30 -21.48
CA GLU A 103 -29.87 -15.49 -21.74
C GLU A 103 -30.36 -16.33 -22.93
N GLY A 104 -31.66 -16.29 -23.25
CA GLY A 104 -32.26 -17.05 -24.35
C GLY A 104 -32.05 -16.48 -25.77
N ASP A 105 -31.47 -15.28 -25.92
CA ASP A 105 -31.20 -14.68 -27.23
C ASP A 105 -29.74 -14.91 -27.64
N SER A 106 -29.50 -15.88 -28.53
CA SER A 106 -28.15 -16.22 -29.02
C SER A 106 -27.50 -15.12 -29.84
N SER A 107 -28.27 -14.19 -30.42
CA SER A 107 -27.70 -13.06 -31.16
C SER A 107 -26.95 -12.06 -30.26
N LEU A 108 -27.03 -12.23 -28.93
CA LEU A 108 -26.34 -11.45 -27.92
C LEU A 108 -25.21 -12.24 -27.22
N ASP A 109 -24.87 -13.44 -27.68
CA ASP A 109 -23.82 -14.28 -27.06
C ASP A 109 -22.47 -13.56 -26.99
N ALA A 110 -22.08 -12.87 -28.06
CA ALA A 110 -20.82 -12.12 -28.10
C ALA A 110 -20.81 -10.94 -27.11
N ASP A 111 -21.88 -10.14 -27.08
CA ASP A 111 -22.00 -9.03 -26.12
C ASP A 111 -22.03 -9.56 -24.67
N ARG A 112 -22.71 -10.69 -24.39
CA ARG A 112 -22.65 -11.33 -23.06
C ARG A 112 -21.26 -11.84 -22.71
N ALA A 113 -20.55 -12.46 -23.66
CA ALA A 113 -19.18 -12.92 -23.44
C ALA A 113 -18.24 -11.75 -23.10
N ASP A 114 -18.34 -10.63 -23.82
CA ASP A 114 -17.56 -9.43 -23.54
C ASP A 114 -17.91 -8.79 -22.19
N ALA A 115 -19.19 -8.81 -21.80
CA ALA A 115 -19.64 -8.37 -20.49
C ALA A 115 -19.02 -9.21 -19.36
N LEU A 116 -18.99 -10.52 -19.54
CA LEU A 116 -18.39 -11.46 -18.60
C LEU A 116 -16.87 -11.29 -18.55
N ASP A 117 -16.18 -11.09 -19.68
CA ASP A 117 -14.73 -10.80 -19.67
C ASP A 117 -14.45 -9.49 -18.90
N ALA A 118 -15.24 -8.45 -19.10
CA ALA A 118 -15.10 -7.18 -18.39
C ALA A 118 -15.37 -7.32 -16.88
N LEU A 119 -16.42 -8.04 -16.49
CA LEU A 119 -16.68 -8.38 -15.08
C LEU A 119 -15.56 -9.22 -14.47
N GLY A 120 -14.99 -10.16 -15.23
CA GLY A 120 -13.85 -10.95 -14.81
C GLY A 120 -12.63 -10.09 -14.48
N ARG A 121 -12.31 -9.10 -15.33
CA ARG A 121 -11.22 -8.16 -15.08
C ARG A 121 -11.47 -7.26 -13.88
N LEU A 122 -12.70 -6.79 -13.72
CA LEU A 122 -13.09 -6.00 -12.56
C LEU A 122 -12.93 -6.81 -11.27
N ALA A 123 -13.41 -8.06 -11.26
CA ALA A 123 -13.25 -8.97 -10.14
C ALA A 123 -11.76 -9.25 -9.83
N GLN A 124 -10.90 -9.41 -10.85
CA GLN A 124 -9.46 -9.52 -10.63
C GLN A 124 -8.87 -8.25 -10.01
N ALA A 125 -9.29 -7.06 -10.46
CA ALA A 125 -8.86 -5.78 -9.89
C ALA A 125 -9.29 -5.63 -8.43
N ASP A 126 -10.46 -6.18 -8.07
CA ASP A 126 -10.98 -6.23 -6.70
C ASP A 126 -10.37 -7.36 -5.85
N LEU A 127 -9.45 -8.15 -6.42
CA LEU A 127 -8.87 -9.33 -5.79
C LEU A 127 -9.87 -10.46 -5.49
N ASP A 128 -11.02 -10.47 -6.17
CA ASP A 128 -12.00 -11.56 -6.20
C ASP A 128 -11.68 -12.53 -7.35
N TYR A 129 -10.64 -13.33 -7.15
CA TYR A 129 -10.12 -14.24 -8.18
C TYR A 129 -11.05 -15.43 -8.43
N ASP A 130 -11.88 -15.80 -7.45
CA ASP A 130 -12.91 -16.82 -7.60
C ASP A 130 -14.01 -16.37 -8.56
N ALA A 131 -14.58 -15.17 -8.34
CA ALA A 131 -15.57 -14.61 -9.24
C ALA A 131 -14.98 -14.36 -10.63
N ALA A 132 -13.76 -13.83 -10.70
CA ALA A 132 -13.06 -13.64 -11.97
C ALA A 132 -12.97 -14.92 -12.80
N ARG A 133 -12.51 -16.02 -12.18
CA ARG A 133 -12.40 -17.32 -12.84
C ARG A 133 -13.75 -17.79 -13.39
N LEU A 134 -14.82 -17.65 -12.60
CA LEU A 134 -16.18 -18.03 -13.02
C LEU A 134 -16.67 -17.19 -14.20
N TYR A 135 -16.42 -15.88 -14.18
CA TYR A 135 -16.79 -15.01 -15.30
C TYR A 135 -16.03 -15.36 -16.58
N PHE A 136 -14.72 -15.55 -16.53
CA PHE A 136 -13.94 -15.95 -17.71
C PHE A 136 -14.32 -17.32 -18.24
N ALA A 137 -14.60 -18.29 -17.36
CA ALA A 137 -15.08 -19.61 -17.76
C ALA A 137 -16.42 -19.51 -18.52
N ARG A 138 -17.37 -18.69 -18.04
CA ARG A 138 -18.65 -18.45 -18.74
C ARG A 138 -18.43 -17.73 -20.07
N ALA A 139 -17.53 -16.75 -20.13
CA ALA A 139 -17.19 -16.05 -21.37
C ALA A 139 -16.63 -17.02 -22.43
N ALA A 140 -15.75 -17.95 -22.02
CA ALA A 140 -15.17 -18.96 -22.90
C ALA A 140 -16.18 -19.95 -23.48
N VAL A 141 -17.31 -20.17 -22.79
CA VAL A 141 -18.42 -21.03 -23.27
C VAL A 141 -19.28 -20.30 -24.30
N LEU A 142 -19.55 -19.00 -24.10
CA LEU A 142 -20.44 -18.22 -24.95
C LEU A 142 -19.77 -17.75 -26.25
N THR A 143 -18.45 -17.56 -26.26
CA THR A 143 -17.75 -17.10 -27.45
C THR A 143 -17.51 -18.22 -28.46
N THR A 144 -17.85 -17.95 -29.72
CA THR A 144 -17.60 -18.84 -30.85
C THR A 144 -16.32 -18.49 -31.62
N ASP A 145 -15.76 -17.29 -31.39
CA ASP A 145 -14.48 -16.88 -31.97
C ASP A 145 -13.32 -17.62 -31.27
N PRO A 146 -12.51 -18.42 -32.01
CA PRO A 146 -11.39 -19.14 -31.41
C PRO A 146 -10.38 -18.25 -30.70
N ALA A 147 -10.14 -17.02 -31.19
CA ALA A 147 -9.19 -16.11 -30.57
C ALA A 147 -9.71 -15.54 -29.24
N ALA A 148 -10.96 -15.08 -29.20
CA ALA A 148 -11.64 -14.67 -27.97
C ALA A 148 -11.74 -15.82 -26.95
N LYS A 149 -11.98 -17.06 -27.42
CA LYS A 149 -12.00 -18.25 -26.55
C LYS A 149 -10.64 -18.51 -25.90
N VAL A 150 -9.56 -18.47 -26.68
CA VAL A 150 -8.18 -18.56 -26.14
C VAL A 150 -7.94 -17.46 -25.11
N GLY A 151 -8.31 -16.20 -25.42
CA GLY A 151 -8.18 -15.09 -24.49
C GLY A 151 -8.89 -15.32 -23.16
N SER A 152 -10.12 -15.84 -23.21
CA SER A 152 -10.92 -16.16 -22.02
C SER A 152 -10.31 -17.31 -21.21
N LEU A 153 -9.83 -18.38 -21.86
CA LEU A 153 -9.15 -19.51 -21.19
C LEU A 153 -7.84 -19.07 -20.51
N LEU A 154 -7.06 -18.20 -21.15
CA LEU A 154 -5.82 -17.67 -20.56
C LEU A 154 -6.12 -16.81 -19.33
N ARG A 155 -7.19 -16.00 -19.35
CA ARG A 155 -7.61 -15.19 -18.19
C ARG A 155 -8.21 -16.05 -17.08
N GLU A 156 -8.99 -17.07 -17.41
CA GLU A 156 -9.47 -18.08 -16.46
C GLU A 156 -8.28 -18.74 -15.74
N ALA A 157 -7.28 -19.19 -16.50
CA ALA A 157 -6.07 -19.77 -15.94
C ALA A 157 -5.29 -18.77 -15.07
N GLN A 158 -5.16 -17.52 -15.52
CA GLN A 158 -4.47 -16.47 -14.77
C GLN A 158 -5.14 -16.19 -13.42
N ALA A 159 -6.47 -16.09 -13.37
CA ALA A 159 -7.23 -15.97 -12.13
C ALA A 159 -7.10 -17.26 -11.27
N GLY A 160 -7.06 -18.42 -11.92
CA GLY A 160 -6.94 -19.72 -11.24
C GLY A 160 -5.62 -19.93 -10.50
N VAL A 161 -4.52 -19.24 -10.86
CA VAL A 161 -3.19 -19.47 -10.25
C VAL A 161 -3.19 -19.39 -8.72
N PHE A 162 -4.00 -18.52 -8.13
CA PHE A 162 -4.07 -18.29 -6.68
C PHE A 162 -5.34 -18.85 -6.03
N VAL A 163 -6.10 -19.65 -6.76
CA VAL A 163 -7.30 -20.35 -6.27
C VAL A 163 -7.05 -21.85 -6.37
N ASP A 164 -6.79 -22.31 -7.59
CA ASP A 164 -6.48 -23.70 -7.93
C ASP A 164 -5.45 -23.71 -9.08
N PRO A 165 -4.14 -23.68 -8.76
CA PRO A 165 -3.10 -23.64 -9.76
C PRO A 165 -3.01 -24.92 -10.60
N ALA A 166 -3.51 -26.07 -10.10
CA ALA A 166 -3.56 -27.30 -10.89
C ALA A 166 -4.64 -27.21 -11.98
N GLN A 167 -5.83 -26.75 -11.62
CA GLN A 167 -6.90 -26.48 -12.59
C GLN A 167 -6.49 -25.40 -13.61
N ALA A 168 -5.73 -24.39 -13.18
CA ALA A 168 -5.16 -23.38 -14.08
C ALA A 168 -4.24 -24.01 -15.15
N LEU A 169 -3.39 -24.97 -14.79
CA LEU A 169 -2.56 -25.69 -15.76
C LEU A 169 -3.41 -26.46 -16.79
N THR A 170 -4.47 -27.14 -16.35
CA THR A 170 -5.39 -27.84 -17.25
C THR A 170 -6.03 -26.88 -18.27
N LYS A 171 -6.40 -25.67 -17.83
CA LYS A 171 -6.97 -24.64 -18.72
C LYS A 171 -5.94 -24.07 -19.70
N LEU A 172 -4.68 -23.95 -19.29
CA LEU A 172 -3.59 -23.59 -20.19
C LEU A 172 -3.34 -24.65 -21.25
N GLU A 173 -3.47 -25.94 -20.92
CA GLU A 173 -3.35 -27.03 -21.91
C GLU A 173 -4.48 -27.01 -22.94
N GLU A 174 -5.69 -26.61 -22.54
CA GLU A 174 -6.78 -26.35 -23.47
C GLU A 174 -6.47 -25.17 -24.40
N ALA A 175 -6.01 -24.04 -23.84
CA ALA A 175 -5.62 -22.87 -24.62
C ALA A 175 -4.46 -23.19 -25.59
N ASP A 176 -3.43 -23.91 -25.15
CA ASP A 176 -2.27 -24.25 -25.97
C ASP A 176 -2.63 -25.11 -27.17
N ARG A 177 -3.56 -26.08 -27.01
CA ARG A 177 -4.06 -26.87 -28.15
C ARG A 177 -4.71 -25.99 -29.21
N MET A 178 -5.46 -24.97 -28.79
CA MET A 178 -6.08 -24.00 -29.71
C MET A 178 -5.07 -23.03 -30.34
N ILE A 179 -4.05 -22.63 -29.59
CA ILE A 179 -2.95 -21.76 -30.07
C ILE A 179 -2.13 -22.49 -31.15
N LEU A 180 -1.85 -23.78 -30.96
CA LEU A 180 -1.11 -24.59 -31.94
C LEU A 180 -1.88 -24.74 -33.26
N ALA A 181 -3.21 -24.72 -33.22
CA ALA A 181 -4.05 -24.71 -34.42
C ALA A 181 -4.05 -23.37 -35.18
N GLN A 182 -3.44 -22.30 -34.63
CA GLN A 182 -3.41 -20.94 -35.19
C GLN A 182 -2.00 -20.32 -35.20
N PRO A 183 -1.03 -20.89 -35.95
CA PRO A 183 0.39 -20.56 -35.82
C PRO A 183 0.74 -19.11 -36.15
N ASP A 184 0.09 -18.49 -37.14
CA ASP A 184 0.51 -17.18 -37.70
C ASP A 184 0.13 -15.97 -36.82
N LYS A 185 -0.74 -16.14 -35.81
CA LYS A 185 -1.19 -15.06 -34.91
C LYS A 185 -0.67 -15.20 -33.46
N SER A 186 0.31 -16.08 -33.23
CA SER A 186 0.49 -16.72 -31.92
C SER A 186 1.64 -16.24 -31.03
N LYS A 187 2.60 -15.41 -31.48
CA LYS A 187 3.84 -15.18 -30.69
C LYS A 187 3.58 -14.54 -29.31
N ALA A 188 2.86 -13.42 -29.26
CA ALA A 188 2.54 -12.74 -28.00
C ALA A 188 1.63 -13.61 -27.11
N VAL A 189 0.65 -14.28 -27.71
CA VAL A 189 -0.27 -15.18 -26.99
C VAL A 189 0.48 -16.38 -26.39
N LYS A 190 1.46 -16.95 -27.11
CA LYS A 190 2.34 -18.03 -26.61
C LYS A 190 3.23 -17.55 -25.46
N ALA A 191 3.76 -16.34 -25.54
CA ALA A 191 4.55 -15.74 -24.46
C ALA A 191 3.70 -15.57 -23.20
N GLN A 192 2.48 -15.03 -23.35
CA GLN A 192 1.51 -14.90 -22.26
C GLN A 192 1.14 -16.26 -21.65
N ALA A 193 0.78 -17.26 -22.47
CA ALA A 193 0.47 -18.61 -21.99
C ALA A 193 1.65 -19.22 -21.22
N THR A 194 2.88 -19.01 -21.71
CA THR A 194 4.11 -19.48 -21.04
C THR A 194 4.33 -18.78 -19.70
N ALA A 195 4.07 -17.48 -19.61
CA ALA A 195 4.16 -16.71 -18.37
C ALA A 195 3.14 -17.19 -17.33
N VAL A 196 1.87 -17.38 -17.72
CA VAL A 196 0.83 -17.89 -16.82
C VAL A 196 1.15 -19.31 -16.36
N ARG A 197 1.67 -20.17 -17.25
CA ARG A 197 2.18 -21.50 -16.89
C ARG A 197 3.30 -21.41 -15.85
N GLY A 198 4.28 -20.53 -16.06
CA GLY A 198 5.35 -20.30 -15.09
C GLY A 198 4.81 -19.93 -13.72
N ARG A 199 3.80 -19.04 -13.67
CA ARG A 199 3.15 -18.61 -12.43
C ARG A 199 2.39 -19.74 -11.73
N ALA A 200 1.66 -20.56 -12.48
CA ALA A 200 0.96 -21.73 -11.92
C ALA A 200 1.96 -22.76 -11.34
N LEU A 201 3.03 -23.06 -12.07
CA LEU A 201 4.11 -23.95 -11.61
C LEU A 201 4.80 -23.40 -10.35
N LEU A 202 5.06 -22.09 -10.31
CA LEU A 202 5.66 -21.40 -9.16
C LEU A 202 4.82 -21.61 -7.90
N ASN A 203 3.49 -21.42 -8.01
CA ASN A 203 2.55 -21.54 -6.89
C ASN A 203 2.18 -23.00 -6.54
N LEU A 204 2.61 -23.96 -7.36
CA LEU A 204 2.59 -25.40 -7.04
C LEU A 204 3.89 -25.89 -6.37
N GLY A 205 4.88 -25.01 -6.15
CA GLY A 205 6.19 -25.40 -5.64
C GLY A 205 7.10 -26.08 -6.68
N ARG A 206 6.72 -26.11 -7.96
CA ARG A 206 7.49 -26.71 -9.06
C ARG A 206 8.53 -25.72 -9.59
N PHE A 207 9.43 -25.27 -8.71
CA PHE A 207 10.29 -24.11 -8.93
C PHE A 207 11.24 -24.24 -10.13
N ALA A 208 11.83 -25.42 -10.34
CA ALA A 208 12.73 -25.65 -11.48
C ALA A 208 12.00 -25.52 -12.83
N GLU A 209 10.76 -26.02 -12.91
CA GLU A 209 9.93 -25.95 -14.11
C GLU A 209 9.39 -24.53 -14.34
N ALA A 210 9.00 -23.84 -13.25
CA ALA A 210 8.63 -22.44 -13.29
C ALA A 210 9.78 -21.57 -13.81
N GLN A 211 11.00 -21.79 -13.30
CA GLN A 211 12.20 -21.10 -13.77
C GLN A 211 12.44 -21.33 -15.27
N ALA A 212 12.29 -22.57 -15.75
CA ALA A 212 12.43 -22.88 -17.18
C ALA A 212 11.36 -22.18 -18.03
N ALA A 213 10.11 -22.11 -17.54
CA ALA A 213 9.04 -21.39 -18.21
C ALA A 213 9.33 -19.88 -18.29
N PHE A 214 9.70 -19.24 -17.18
CA PHE A 214 10.00 -17.81 -17.16
C PHE A 214 11.25 -17.45 -17.96
N ALA A 215 12.26 -18.32 -18.02
CA ALA A 215 13.40 -18.12 -18.92
C ALA A 215 12.97 -18.05 -20.39
N ARG A 216 12.00 -18.88 -20.81
CA ARG A 216 11.41 -18.80 -22.16
C ARG A 216 10.60 -17.52 -22.35
N THR A 217 9.86 -17.09 -21.34
CA THR A 217 9.16 -15.80 -21.38
C THR A 217 10.14 -14.64 -21.57
N VAL A 218 11.22 -14.57 -20.79
CA VAL A 218 12.26 -13.53 -20.96
C VAL A 218 12.86 -13.57 -22.38
N SER A 219 13.14 -14.76 -22.92
CA SER A 219 13.62 -14.87 -24.30
C SER A 219 12.60 -14.38 -25.34
N ALA A 220 11.30 -14.57 -25.09
CA ALA A 220 10.24 -14.15 -26.00
C ALA A 220 10.06 -12.61 -26.00
N GLU A 221 10.27 -11.97 -24.84
CA GLU A 221 10.20 -10.51 -24.65
C GLU A 221 11.47 -9.76 -25.11
N GLY A 222 12.47 -10.47 -25.65
CA GLY A 222 13.68 -9.84 -26.21
C GLY A 222 14.95 -9.99 -25.37
N GLY A 223 14.91 -10.75 -24.27
CA GLY A 223 16.09 -11.14 -23.51
C GLY A 223 16.49 -10.15 -22.41
N LEU A 224 17.79 -10.03 -22.17
CA LEU A 224 18.38 -9.18 -21.12
C LEU A 224 19.02 -7.94 -21.74
N THR A 225 18.24 -6.87 -21.83
CA THR A 225 18.66 -5.57 -22.39
C THR A 225 18.61 -4.47 -21.32
N MET A 226 19.35 -3.38 -21.51
CA MET A 226 19.33 -2.24 -20.57
C MET A 226 18.10 -1.33 -20.75
N THR A 227 17.47 -1.35 -21.92
CA THR A 227 16.19 -0.68 -22.17
C THR A 227 15.06 -1.63 -21.83
N VAL A 228 14.18 -1.23 -20.92
CA VAL A 228 13.11 -2.08 -20.38
C VAL A 228 11.77 -1.39 -20.48
N ASN A 229 10.75 -2.14 -20.90
CA ASN A 229 9.35 -1.76 -20.75
C ASN A 229 8.72 -2.51 -19.56
N TYR A 230 7.41 -2.36 -19.35
CA TYR A 230 6.70 -3.03 -18.26
C TYR A 230 6.77 -4.57 -18.35
N ASP A 231 6.55 -5.15 -19.53
CA ASP A 231 6.51 -6.60 -19.72
C ASP A 231 7.91 -7.23 -19.52
N ASP A 232 8.97 -6.53 -19.95
CA ASP A 232 10.36 -6.88 -19.63
C ASP A 232 10.59 -7.00 -18.12
N LEU A 233 10.15 -5.98 -17.37
CA LEU A 233 10.31 -5.91 -15.91
C LEU A 233 9.57 -7.05 -15.22
N VAL A 234 8.34 -7.32 -15.64
CA VAL A 234 7.51 -8.42 -15.10
C VAL A 234 8.17 -9.77 -15.38
N ALA A 235 8.56 -10.05 -16.63
CA ALA A 235 9.12 -11.32 -17.04
C ALA A 235 10.46 -11.61 -16.33
N ARG A 236 11.35 -10.62 -16.27
CA ARG A 236 12.66 -10.76 -15.61
C ARG A 236 12.51 -10.89 -14.10
N SER A 237 11.60 -10.15 -13.48
CA SER A 237 11.33 -10.27 -12.04
C SER A 237 10.72 -11.64 -11.67
N ASP A 238 9.82 -12.18 -12.50
CA ASP A 238 9.28 -13.54 -12.32
C ASP A 238 10.39 -14.60 -12.42
N ALA A 239 11.26 -14.46 -13.43
CA ALA A 239 12.42 -15.34 -13.59
C ALA A 239 13.39 -15.25 -12.41
N ALA A 240 13.62 -14.05 -11.85
CA ALA A 240 14.44 -13.85 -10.67
C ALA A 240 13.87 -14.56 -9.44
N ILE A 241 12.58 -14.38 -9.16
CA ILE A 241 11.89 -15.03 -8.03
C ILE A 241 11.92 -16.56 -8.17
N ALA A 242 11.59 -17.08 -9.36
CA ALA A 242 11.62 -18.52 -9.60
C ALA A 242 13.04 -19.10 -9.47
N ALA A 243 14.06 -18.39 -9.95
CA ALA A 243 15.45 -18.79 -9.77
C ALA A 243 15.88 -18.76 -8.30
N MET A 244 15.46 -17.76 -7.51
CA MET A 244 15.72 -17.73 -6.06
C MET A 244 15.10 -18.93 -5.35
N LEU A 245 13.82 -19.21 -5.61
CA LEU A 245 13.09 -20.33 -5.00
C LEU A 245 13.63 -21.69 -5.44
N ALA A 246 14.18 -21.79 -6.65
CA ALA A 246 14.87 -22.98 -7.13
C ALA A 246 16.32 -23.12 -6.60
N GLY A 247 16.79 -22.21 -5.72
CA GLY A 247 18.15 -22.22 -5.18
C GLY A 247 19.24 -21.70 -6.11
N ASN A 248 18.87 -21.17 -7.28
CA ASN A 248 19.79 -20.69 -8.32
C ASN A 248 20.12 -19.19 -8.17
N ARG A 249 20.77 -18.82 -7.07
CA ARG A 249 21.02 -17.42 -6.66
C ARG A 249 21.76 -16.58 -7.71
N ASP A 250 22.75 -17.15 -8.40
CA ASP A 250 23.48 -16.43 -9.46
C ASP A 250 22.58 -16.06 -10.65
N ARG A 251 21.68 -16.96 -11.05
CA ARG A 251 20.71 -16.68 -12.11
C ARG A 251 19.70 -15.63 -11.67
N ALA A 252 19.24 -15.71 -10.43
CA ALA A 252 18.34 -14.71 -9.87
C ALA A 252 18.97 -13.32 -9.88
N ARG A 253 20.22 -13.19 -9.42
CA ARG A 253 20.99 -11.94 -9.49
C ARG A 253 21.06 -11.41 -10.92
N ASN A 254 21.39 -12.27 -11.87
CA ASN A 254 21.49 -11.87 -13.28
C ASN A 254 20.16 -11.30 -13.78
N TYR A 255 19.02 -11.94 -13.52
CA TYR A 255 17.71 -11.39 -13.91
C TYR A 255 17.41 -10.06 -13.19
N LEU A 256 17.63 -10.00 -11.87
CA LEU A 256 17.34 -8.81 -11.05
C LEU A 256 18.08 -7.57 -11.55
N VAL A 257 19.36 -7.71 -11.91
CA VAL A 257 20.18 -6.61 -12.44
C VAL A 257 19.54 -5.92 -13.63
N TYR A 258 18.88 -6.68 -14.51
CA TYR A 258 18.22 -6.17 -15.70
C TYR A 258 16.76 -5.74 -15.47
N THR A 259 16.32 -5.65 -14.21
CA THR A 259 15.03 -5.03 -13.84
C THR A 259 15.20 -3.59 -13.35
N GLY A 260 16.41 -3.18 -12.99
CA GLY A 260 16.65 -1.88 -12.33
C GLY A 260 16.11 -1.80 -10.89
N ALA A 261 15.49 -2.87 -10.36
CA ALA A 261 15.05 -2.91 -8.96
C ALA A 261 16.27 -2.78 -8.03
N GLY A 262 16.19 -1.84 -7.08
CA GLY A 262 17.31 -1.52 -6.20
C GLY A 262 18.48 -0.79 -6.89
N ARG A 263 18.32 -0.28 -8.12
CA ARG A 263 19.39 0.38 -8.90
C ARG A 263 18.95 1.73 -9.46
N MET A 264 18.46 2.61 -8.60
CA MET A 264 17.95 3.91 -9.03
C MET A 264 19.04 5.00 -8.95
N PRO A 265 19.22 5.84 -9.99
CA PRO A 265 20.38 6.74 -10.09
C PRO A 265 20.45 7.85 -9.02
N THR A 266 19.31 8.27 -8.47
CA THR A 266 19.20 9.46 -7.62
C THR A 266 18.70 9.17 -6.20
N GLN A 267 17.95 8.10 -5.97
CA GLN A 267 17.54 7.66 -4.63
C GLN A 267 17.02 6.22 -4.63
N ASP A 268 17.08 5.55 -3.49
CA ASP A 268 16.42 4.26 -3.22
C ASP A 268 14.89 4.31 -3.35
N PHE A 269 14.28 3.14 -3.55
CA PHE A 269 12.83 2.97 -3.43
C PHE A 269 12.46 3.04 -1.96
N THR A 270 11.84 4.14 -1.55
CA THR A 270 11.48 4.39 -0.16
C THR A 270 10.31 3.52 0.28
N ALA A 271 10.37 3.04 1.51
CA ALA A 271 9.23 2.39 2.14
C ALA A 271 8.06 3.38 2.28
N GLY A 272 6.83 2.86 2.18
CA GLY A 272 5.62 3.65 2.38
C GLY A 272 5.50 4.18 3.81
N ALA A 273 4.75 5.26 3.96
CA ALA A 273 4.45 5.85 5.25
C ALA A 273 3.43 5.00 6.03
N ASP A 274 2.53 4.33 5.33
CA ASP A 274 1.65 3.29 5.88
C ASP A 274 1.80 1.99 5.09
N MET A 275 2.23 0.94 5.80
CA MET A 275 2.44 -0.40 5.27
C MET A 275 1.95 -1.45 6.28
N GLY A 276 0.72 -1.30 6.76
CA GLY A 276 0.05 -2.27 7.63
C GLY A 276 0.02 -3.68 7.02
N LEU A 277 0.40 -4.70 7.79
CA LEU A 277 0.36 -6.09 7.33
C LEU A 277 -0.85 -6.82 7.91
N PRO A 278 -1.35 -7.89 7.25
CA PRO A 278 -2.28 -8.82 7.87
C PRO A 278 -1.74 -9.39 9.19
N ILE A 279 -2.62 -9.69 10.13
CA ILE A 279 -2.25 -10.31 11.41
C ILE A 279 -2.22 -11.83 11.25
N CYS A 280 -1.16 -12.48 11.76
CA CYS A 280 -1.04 -13.93 11.71
C CYS A 280 -2.16 -14.60 12.53
N GLY A 281 -2.74 -15.69 11.99
CA GLY A 281 -3.86 -16.41 12.62
C GLY A 281 -5.23 -15.95 12.12
N GLU A 282 -5.33 -14.76 11.54
CA GLU A 282 -6.53 -14.29 10.84
C GLU A 282 -6.55 -14.76 9.38
N ASP A 283 -7.73 -14.87 8.77
CA ASP A 283 -7.91 -15.24 7.36
C ASP A 283 -7.12 -16.50 6.88
N GLY A 284 -6.79 -17.40 7.81
CA GLY A 284 -6.06 -18.64 7.55
C GLY A 284 -4.58 -18.46 7.20
N ILE A 285 -3.98 -17.30 7.47
CA ILE A 285 -2.55 -17.02 7.23
C ILE A 285 -1.70 -17.35 8.46
N ARG A 286 -0.50 -17.87 8.23
CA ARG A 286 0.39 -18.40 9.27
C ARG A 286 1.71 -17.62 9.34
N PRO A 287 2.40 -17.62 10.49
CA PRO A 287 3.71 -17.01 10.68
C PRO A 287 4.77 -17.32 9.60
N GLU A 288 4.74 -18.54 9.06
CA GLU A 288 5.66 -19.05 8.04
C GLU A 288 5.21 -18.76 6.60
N ASP A 289 3.99 -18.26 6.41
CA ASP A 289 3.49 -17.95 5.08
C ASP A 289 4.23 -16.76 4.47
N VAL A 290 4.56 -16.91 3.20
CA VAL A 290 5.25 -15.89 2.41
C VAL A 290 4.44 -15.63 1.16
N ALA A 291 4.18 -14.36 0.88
CA ALA A 291 3.64 -13.92 -0.39
C ALA A 291 4.61 -12.94 -1.07
N VAL A 292 4.67 -12.97 -2.40
CA VAL A 292 5.20 -11.85 -3.17
C VAL A 292 4.04 -11.14 -3.83
N VAL A 293 3.91 -9.85 -3.58
CA VAL A 293 2.86 -9.01 -4.17
C VAL A 293 3.52 -7.97 -5.07
N GLU A 294 2.99 -7.83 -6.28
CA GLU A 294 3.29 -6.73 -7.18
C GLU A 294 2.22 -5.67 -7.07
N PHE A 295 2.60 -4.39 -7.11
CA PHE A 295 1.67 -3.29 -7.04
C PHE A 295 2.19 -2.05 -7.76
N GLY A 296 1.26 -1.16 -8.09
CA GLY A 296 1.52 0.15 -8.64
C GLY A 296 1.14 1.25 -7.66
N ILE A 297 1.83 2.39 -7.69
CA ILE A 297 1.53 3.55 -6.84
C ILE A 297 1.14 4.75 -7.69
N ALA A 298 -0.04 5.32 -7.43
CA ALA A 298 -0.52 6.53 -8.07
C ALA A 298 0.18 7.79 -7.52
N ASP A 299 0.08 8.91 -8.24
CA ASP A 299 0.74 10.17 -7.87
C ASP A 299 0.24 10.74 -6.53
N ASN A 300 -0.98 10.38 -6.11
CA ASN A 300 -1.55 10.80 -4.83
C ASN A 300 -1.05 9.98 -3.61
N GLY A 301 -0.15 9.01 -3.81
CA GLY A 301 0.34 8.18 -2.71
C GLY A 301 -0.36 6.83 -2.55
N ALA A 302 -1.56 6.66 -3.13
CA ALA A 302 -2.34 5.44 -2.97
C ALA A 302 -1.84 4.33 -3.90
N VAL A 303 -1.99 3.08 -3.47
CA VAL A 303 -1.83 1.93 -4.36
C VAL A 303 -2.93 1.95 -5.43
N SER A 304 -2.52 1.91 -6.69
CA SER A 304 -3.42 1.92 -7.86
C SER A 304 -3.88 0.54 -8.28
N TYR A 305 -3.04 -0.47 -8.04
CA TYR A 305 -3.38 -1.89 -8.17
C TYR A 305 -2.45 -2.71 -7.29
N ALA A 306 -2.90 -3.89 -6.87
CA ALA A 306 -2.07 -4.92 -6.26
C ALA A 306 -2.46 -6.27 -6.86
N ARG A 307 -1.48 -7.16 -7.04
CA ARG A 307 -1.72 -8.53 -7.49
C ARG A 307 -0.69 -9.48 -6.90
N PRO A 308 -1.10 -10.69 -6.49
CA PRO A 308 -0.14 -11.69 -6.06
C PRO A 308 0.74 -12.18 -7.23
N VAL A 309 1.98 -12.54 -6.89
CA VAL A 309 2.98 -13.15 -7.78
C VAL A 309 3.28 -14.57 -7.34
N TYR A 310 3.43 -14.75 -6.02
CA TYR A 310 3.76 -16.02 -5.39
C TYR A 310 3.09 -16.11 -4.01
N GLY A 311 2.67 -17.31 -3.64
CA GLY A 311 2.34 -17.71 -2.28
C GLY A 311 3.06 -19.02 -1.92
N SER A 312 3.56 -19.12 -0.70
CA SER A 312 4.20 -20.33 -0.16
C SER A 312 3.28 -21.56 -0.10
N ARG A 313 1.96 -21.34 -0.17
CA ARG A 313 0.94 -22.40 -0.21
C ARG A 313 -0.04 -22.11 -1.36
N PRO A 314 -0.56 -23.15 -2.03
CA PRO A 314 -1.67 -23.00 -2.95
C PRO A 314 -2.91 -22.41 -2.27
N GLY A 315 -3.73 -21.71 -3.05
CA GLY A 315 -4.99 -21.10 -2.60
C GLY A 315 -4.89 -19.62 -2.24
N GLY A 316 -5.97 -19.08 -1.65
CA GLY A 316 -6.21 -17.65 -1.52
C GLY A 316 -5.32 -16.87 -0.54
N MET A 317 -4.32 -17.49 0.09
CA MET A 317 -3.45 -16.83 1.09
C MET A 317 -2.76 -15.58 0.50
N ALA A 318 -2.21 -15.68 -0.71
CA ALA A 318 -1.53 -14.54 -1.34
C ALA A 318 -2.49 -13.36 -1.64
N LEU A 319 -3.79 -13.61 -1.76
CA LEU A 319 -4.81 -12.57 -1.95
C LEU A 319 -5.05 -11.77 -0.66
N VAL A 320 -4.90 -12.38 0.52
CA VAL A 320 -4.97 -11.67 1.82
C VAL A 320 -3.89 -10.59 1.87
N PHE A 321 -2.66 -10.95 1.48
CA PHE A 321 -1.56 -9.99 1.38
C PHE A 321 -1.80 -8.91 0.33
N ALA A 322 -2.28 -9.28 -0.86
CA ALA A 322 -2.60 -8.30 -1.90
C ALA A 322 -3.68 -7.29 -1.45
N ARG A 323 -4.69 -7.73 -0.69
CA ARG A 323 -5.72 -6.84 -0.11
C ARG A 323 -5.14 -5.86 0.90
N ALA A 324 -4.22 -6.31 1.76
CA ALA A 324 -3.52 -5.40 2.67
C ALA A 324 -2.67 -4.38 1.90
N VAL A 325 -1.98 -4.79 0.84
CA VAL A 325 -1.18 -3.89 -0.01
C VAL A 325 -2.04 -2.81 -0.66
N MET A 326 -3.27 -3.11 -1.09
CA MET A 326 -4.18 -2.10 -1.65
C MET A 326 -4.49 -0.92 -0.70
N ARG A 327 -4.27 -1.10 0.60
CA ARG A 327 -4.52 -0.09 1.63
C ARG A 327 -3.28 0.76 1.96
N TRP A 328 -2.11 0.36 1.47
CA TRP A 328 -0.87 1.06 1.73
C TRP A 328 -0.83 2.45 1.10
N SER A 329 -0.01 3.30 1.71
CA SER A 329 0.10 4.69 1.30
C SER A 329 1.54 5.21 1.39
N TRP A 330 1.91 5.99 0.38
CA TRP A 330 3.14 6.76 0.31
C TRP A 330 2.83 8.24 0.41
N ARG A 331 3.84 8.99 0.84
CA ARG A 331 3.83 10.45 0.75
C ARG A 331 4.05 10.89 -0.70
N PRO A 332 3.19 11.75 -1.29
CA PRO A 332 3.36 12.22 -2.67
C PRO A 332 4.74 12.85 -2.93
N GLU A 333 5.28 13.58 -1.96
CA GLU A 333 6.59 14.22 -2.02
C GLU A 333 7.76 13.22 -2.09
N ASP A 334 7.60 12.02 -1.52
CA ASP A 334 8.59 10.95 -1.63
C ASP A 334 8.47 10.22 -2.97
N LEU A 335 7.24 10.08 -3.50
CA LEU A 335 6.99 9.49 -4.81
C LEU A 335 7.46 10.35 -5.97
N ALA A 336 7.39 11.68 -5.85
CA ALA A 336 7.85 12.61 -6.88
C ALA A 336 9.33 12.40 -7.25
N LYS A 337 10.10 11.78 -6.34
CA LYS A 337 11.52 11.46 -6.51
C LYS A 337 11.76 10.08 -7.14
N ILE A 338 10.71 9.28 -7.38
CA ILE A 338 10.77 7.93 -7.97
C ILE A 338 10.22 7.99 -9.41
N PRO A 339 10.99 7.55 -10.43
CA PRO A 339 10.51 7.54 -11.80
C PRO A 339 9.24 6.69 -11.96
N ALA A 340 8.30 7.17 -12.78
CA ALA A 340 6.97 6.57 -12.94
C ALA A 340 7.00 5.07 -13.24
N LEU A 341 7.89 4.62 -14.14
CA LEU A 341 8.02 3.20 -14.50
C LEU A 341 8.26 2.30 -13.28
N PHE A 342 9.12 2.71 -12.34
CA PHE A 342 9.42 1.93 -11.13
C PHE A 342 8.28 1.98 -10.10
N ARG A 343 7.47 3.05 -10.10
CA ARG A 343 6.24 3.12 -9.30
C ARG A 343 5.16 2.17 -9.80
N PHE A 344 5.17 1.80 -11.08
CA PHE A 344 4.15 0.93 -11.68
C PHE A 344 4.40 -0.56 -11.54
N VAL A 345 5.59 -1.01 -11.14
CA VAL A 345 5.92 -2.45 -11.05
C VAL A 345 6.81 -2.75 -9.84
N THR A 346 6.34 -2.32 -8.67
CA THR A 346 7.03 -2.62 -7.41
C THR A 346 6.64 -4.01 -6.92
N ARG A 347 7.62 -4.77 -6.40
CA ARG A 347 7.39 -6.09 -5.79
C ARG A 347 8.00 -6.19 -4.41
N LEU A 348 7.25 -6.76 -3.48
CA LEU A 348 7.70 -7.00 -2.10
C LEU A 348 7.40 -8.43 -1.68
N GLU A 349 8.35 -9.03 -0.95
CA GLU A 349 8.10 -10.25 -0.16
C GLU A 349 7.47 -9.85 1.16
N LEU A 350 6.37 -10.50 1.53
CA LEU A 350 5.54 -10.19 2.69
C LEU A 350 5.29 -11.43 3.55
N ARG A 351 5.22 -11.21 4.85
CA ARG A 351 4.71 -12.16 5.86
C ARG A 351 3.74 -11.45 6.78
N CYS A 352 2.87 -12.18 7.44
CA CYS A 352 1.93 -11.58 8.40
C CYS A 352 2.68 -11.05 9.64
N SER A 353 2.06 -10.10 10.33
CA SER A 353 2.53 -9.59 11.62
C SER A 353 2.06 -10.51 12.75
N THR A 354 2.96 -10.87 13.66
CA THR A 354 2.59 -11.45 14.97
C THR A 354 2.52 -10.38 16.07
N GLY A 355 2.76 -9.12 15.73
CA GLY A 355 2.67 -8.02 16.67
C GLY A 355 1.25 -7.50 16.69
N GLU A 356 0.61 -7.55 17.86
CA GLU A 356 -0.71 -6.95 18.11
C GLU A 356 -0.64 -5.43 18.27
N GLY A 357 0.56 -4.85 18.33
CA GLY A 357 0.77 -3.42 18.59
C GLY A 357 0.36 -3.08 20.01
N GLY A 358 1.33 -2.99 20.92
CA GLY A 358 1.06 -2.55 22.30
C GLY A 358 0.37 -1.18 22.32
N PRO A 359 -0.51 -0.91 23.30
CA PRO A 359 -1.20 0.38 23.42
C PRO A 359 -0.19 1.51 23.54
N SER A 360 -0.35 2.56 22.74
CA SER A 360 0.53 3.72 22.78
C SER A 360 0.32 4.52 24.08
N PRO A 361 1.36 5.12 24.68
CA PRO A 361 1.22 6.02 25.84
C PRO A 361 0.22 7.17 25.66
N VAL A 362 -0.10 7.49 24.40
CA VAL A 362 -1.05 8.54 24.01
C VAL A 362 -2.49 8.05 23.83
N PHE A 363 -2.78 6.77 24.06
CA PHE A 363 -4.13 6.21 23.96
C PHE A 363 -5.12 6.92 24.88
N GLY A 364 -4.72 7.21 26.13
CA GLY A 364 -5.53 7.97 27.08
C GLY A 364 -5.86 9.39 26.57
N PRO A 365 -4.85 10.20 26.21
CA PRO A 365 -5.03 11.49 25.54
C PRO A 365 -5.95 11.45 24.30
N GLN A 366 -5.72 10.49 23.39
CA GLN A 366 -6.53 10.33 22.18
C GLN A 366 -7.99 10.05 22.52
N ARG A 367 -8.24 9.13 23.44
CA ARG A 367 -9.60 8.82 23.92
C ARG A 367 -10.26 10.05 24.55
N ALA A 368 -9.54 10.81 25.36
CA ALA A 368 -10.05 12.03 25.97
C ALA A 368 -10.44 13.09 24.92
N PHE A 369 -9.65 13.21 23.84
CA PHE A 369 -9.97 14.06 22.70
C PHE A 369 -11.26 13.63 22.00
N ARG A 370 -11.40 12.34 21.66
CA ARG A 370 -12.63 11.81 21.03
C ARG A 370 -13.86 11.99 21.92
N GLN A 371 -13.76 11.67 23.21
CA GLN A 371 -14.84 11.88 24.18
C GLN A 371 -15.23 13.35 24.31
N TRP A 372 -14.27 14.27 24.25
CA TRP A 372 -14.56 15.70 24.24
C TRP A 372 -15.30 16.12 22.97
N LEU A 373 -14.91 15.64 21.78
CA LEU A 373 -15.65 15.88 20.53
C LEU A 373 -17.11 15.41 20.64
N ASP A 374 -17.33 14.19 21.15
CA ASP A 374 -18.67 13.63 21.35
C ASP A 374 -19.53 14.51 22.29
N GLN A 375 -18.95 14.99 23.39
CA GLN A 375 -19.62 15.86 24.35
C GLN A 375 -19.99 17.22 23.77
N GLN A 376 -19.22 17.72 22.81
CA GLN A 376 -19.51 18.95 22.08
C GLN A 376 -20.57 18.74 20.97
N GLY A 377 -21.02 17.51 20.75
CA GLY A 377 -21.98 17.18 19.69
C GLY A 377 -21.39 17.34 18.29
N ALA A 378 -20.08 17.13 18.13
CA ALA A 378 -19.42 17.24 16.85
C ALA A 378 -19.98 16.19 15.86
N PRO A 379 -20.35 16.58 14.63
CA PRO A 379 -20.72 15.61 13.61
C PRO A 379 -19.48 14.83 13.18
N HIS A 380 -19.46 13.52 13.43
CA HIS A 380 -18.35 12.65 13.03
C HIS A 380 -18.26 12.56 11.50
N PHE A 381 -17.13 12.99 10.94
CA PHE A 381 -16.84 12.80 9.52
C PHE A 381 -16.06 11.50 9.31
N GLU A 382 -16.69 10.54 8.65
CA GLU A 382 -16.04 9.29 8.22
C GLU A 382 -15.48 9.46 6.80
N PRO A 383 -14.15 9.63 6.63
CA PRO A 383 -13.57 9.83 5.31
C PRO A 383 -13.73 8.58 4.45
N GLN A 384 -14.23 8.74 3.23
CA GLN A 384 -14.30 7.65 2.26
C GLN A 384 -12.89 7.24 1.81
N GLY A 385 -12.64 5.93 1.74
CA GLY A 385 -11.43 5.36 1.15
C GLY A 385 -10.73 4.35 2.06
N GLU A 386 -10.26 3.26 1.46
CA GLU A 386 -9.61 2.15 2.20
C GLU A 386 -8.13 2.38 2.53
N SER A 387 -7.51 3.44 1.99
CA SER A 387 -6.09 3.79 2.21
C SER A 387 -5.94 5.19 2.80
N GLU A 388 -4.91 5.39 3.61
CA GLU A 388 -4.58 6.69 4.21
C GLU A 388 -4.45 7.82 3.18
N ALA A 389 -3.90 7.54 1.99
CA ALA A 389 -3.79 8.52 0.92
C ALA A 389 -5.16 8.98 0.41
N ARG A 390 -6.13 8.07 0.25
CA ARG A 390 -7.50 8.43 -0.16
C ARG A 390 -8.26 9.11 0.97
N ARG A 391 -8.13 8.62 2.21
CA ARG A 391 -8.72 9.24 3.40
C ARG A 391 -8.26 10.69 3.55
N ARG A 392 -6.96 10.95 3.35
CA ARG A 392 -6.41 12.30 3.39
C ARG A 392 -7.04 13.25 2.38
N VAL A 393 -7.23 12.82 1.13
CA VAL A 393 -7.90 13.64 0.11
C VAL A 393 -9.33 13.98 0.54
N ALA A 394 -10.07 13.02 1.10
CA ALA A 394 -11.42 13.25 1.63
C ALA A 394 -11.41 14.25 2.81
N LEU A 395 -10.48 14.10 3.76
CA LEU A 395 -10.32 15.00 4.90
C LEU A 395 -9.95 16.43 4.46
N GLU A 396 -9.05 16.59 3.50
CA GLU A 396 -8.68 17.91 2.97
C GLU A 396 -9.86 18.59 2.26
N GLY A 397 -10.67 17.82 1.52
CA GLY A 397 -11.91 18.30 0.90
C GLY A 397 -12.96 18.73 1.94
N GLU A 398 -13.12 17.96 3.01
CA GLU A 398 -14.03 18.28 4.10
C GLU A 398 -13.58 19.52 4.88
N LEU A 399 -12.28 19.64 5.16
CA LEU A 399 -11.72 20.83 5.80
C LEU A 399 -11.99 22.10 4.97
N ALA A 400 -11.84 22.01 3.64
CA ALA A 400 -12.17 23.12 2.75
C ALA A 400 -13.67 23.48 2.78
N ARG A 401 -14.55 22.46 2.82
CA ARG A 401 -15.99 22.64 2.94
C ARG A 401 -16.39 23.33 4.24
N LEU A 402 -15.85 22.88 5.38
CA LEU A 402 -16.11 23.45 6.71
C LEU A 402 -15.68 24.92 6.79
N ARG A 403 -14.52 25.26 6.22
CA ARG A 403 -13.99 26.63 6.18
C ARG A 403 -14.78 27.58 5.29
N ALA A 404 -15.51 27.05 4.31
CA ALA A 404 -16.39 27.85 3.44
C ALA A 404 -17.75 28.17 4.09
N MET A 405 -18.06 27.63 5.27
CA MET A 405 -19.35 27.86 5.93
C MET A 405 -19.42 29.22 6.63
N PRO A 406 -20.51 30.00 6.45
CA PRO A 406 -20.65 31.34 7.03
C PRO A 406 -20.59 31.42 8.55
N ASN A 407 -21.04 30.37 9.25
CA ASN A 407 -21.14 30.35 10.72
C ASN A 407 -19.98 29.59 11.39
N GLY A 408 -19.06 29.01 10.60
CA GLY A 408 -18.03 28.11 11.07
C GLY A 408 -18.57 26.84 11.77
N GLN A 409 -17.76 25.80 11.85
CA GLN A 409 -18.03 24.65 12.72
C GLN A 409 -16.72 24.27 13.41
N PRO A 410 -16.28 25.03 14.44
CA PRO A 410 -14.93 24.91 14.98
C PRO A 410 -14.65 23.51 15.52
N VAL A 411 -15.61 22.87 16.18
CA VAL A 411 -15.40 21.51 16.72
C VAL A 411 -15.29 20.47 15.60
N ALA A 412 -16.09 20.57 14.54
CA ALA A 412 -15.95 19.70 13.37
C ALA A 412 -14.63 19.96 12.63
N GLU A 413 -14.19 21.22 12.53
CA GLU A 413 -12.86 21.55 12.00
C GLU A 413 -11.74 20.97 12.87
N ALA A 414 -11.89 20.99 14.21
CA ALA A 414 -10.90 20.40 15.11
C ALA A 414 -10.75 18.89 14.91
N GLU A 415 -11.85 18.18 14.72
CA GLU A 415 -11.85 16.75 14.39
C GLU A 415 -11.07 16.48 13.10
N VAL A 416 -11.43 17.15 12.00
CA VAL A 416 -10.79 16.93 10.70
C VAL A 416 -9.31 17.30 10.72
N LEU A 417 -8.93 18.38 11.40
CA LEU A 417 -7.52 18.77 11.57
C LEU A 417 -6.74 17.71 12.37
N ALA A 418 -7.32 17.18 13.45
CA ALA A 418 -6.70 16.14 14.24
C ALA A 418 -6.50 14.86 13.42
N ASP A 419 -7.49 14.46 12.63
CA ASP A 419 -7.41 13.28 11.76
C ASP A 419 -6.32 13.43 10.67
N ILE A 420 -6.20 14.62 10.07
CA ILE A 420 -5.12 14.93 9.12
C ILE A 420 -3.75 14.79 9.81
N LEU A 421 -3.62 15.31 11.03
CA LEU A 421 -2.36 15.26 11.78
C LEU A 421 -2.05 13.86 12.31
N GLU A 422 -3.07 13.06 12.61
CA GLU A 422 -2.96 11.66 13.05
C GLU A 422 -2.49 10.75 11.92
N SER A 423 -2.89 11.01 10.67
CA SER A 423 -2.49 10.19 9.52
C SER A 423 -0.96 10.02 9.44
N PRO A 424 -0.42 8.80 9.20
CA PRO A 424 1.02 8.56 9.04
C PRO A 424 1.65 9.34 7.87
N LEU A 425 0.81 9.87 6.97
CA LEU A 425 1.20 10.77 5.89
C LEU A 425 1.50 12.20 6.34
N SER A 426 1.21 12.57 7.59
CA SER A 426 1.47 13.90 8.13
C SER A 426 2.96 14.21 8.21
N THR A 427 3.36 15.36 7.67
CA THR A 427 4.74 15.89 7.74
C THR A 427 4.90 16.97 8.80
N LYS A 428 6.15 17.42 9.01
CA LYS A 428 6.45 18.55 9.90
C LYS A 428 5.78 19.84 9.39
N GLU A 429 5.81 20.08 8.09
CA GLU A 429 5.20 21.25 7.46
C GLU A 429 3.68 21.25 7.64
N GLN A 430 3.06 20.06 7.60
CA GLN A 430 1.63 19.92 7.91
C GLN A 430 1.34 20.15 9.39
N ALA A 431 2.17 19.66 10.29
CA ALA A 431 2.07 19.94 11.72
C ALA A 431 2.15 21.45 11.99
N GLU A 432 3.07 22.17 11.36
CA GLU A 432 3.20 23.63 11.46
C GLU A 432 2.00 24.38 10.85
N LYS A 433 1.44 23.86 9.75
CA LYS A 433 0.28 24.45 9.08
C LYS A 433 -1.04 24.25 9.84
N TYR A 434 -1.28 23.06 10.37
CA TYR A 434 -2.58 22.65 10.94
C TYR A 434 -2.61 22.62 12.47
N GLY A 435 -1.46 22.50 13.12
CA GLY A 435 -1.33 22.46 14.58
C GLY A 435 -1.79 23.74 15.28
N PRO A 436 -1.29 24.94 14.93
CA PRO A 436 -1.68 26.18 15.59
C PRO A 436 -3.19 26.50 15.47
N PRO A 437 -3.84 26.36 14.30
CA PRO A 437 -5.30 26.48 14.19
C PRO A 437 -6.05 25.50 15.09
N LEU A 438 -5.63 24.23 15.13
CA LEU A 438 -6.25 23.21 15.97
C LEU A 438 -6.13 23.56 17.47
N LEU A 439 -4.94 23.93 17.94
CA LEU A 439 -4.73 24.36 19.33
C LEU A 439 -5.55 25.60 19.69
N SER A 440 -5.68 26.56 18.78
CA SER A 440 -6.53 27.74 18.94
C SER A 440 -8.00 27.35 19.14
N ILE A 441 -8.51 26.42 18.33
CA ILE A 441 -9.86 25.90 18.49
C ILE A 441 -10.01 25.23 19.86
N LEU A 442 -9.11 24.32 20.23
CA LEU A 442 -9.16 23.63 21.54
C LEU A 442 -9.12 24.60 22.73
N ALA A 443 -8.33 25.67 22.63
CA ALA A 443 -8.29 26.71 23.63
C ALA A 443 -9.64 27.44 23.74
N SER A 444 -10.19 27.90 22.60
CA SER A 444 -11.46 28.64 22.54
C SER A 444 -12.67 27.81 22.99
N GLN A 445 -12.66 26.51 22.72
CA GLN A 445 -13.73 25.58 23.06
C GLN A 445 -13.49 24.90 24.42
N SER A 446 -12.53 25.40 25.20
CA SER A 446 -12.23 24.92 26.56
C SER A 446 -12.00 23.41 26.64
N ALA A 447 -11.30 22.84 25.65
CA ALA A 447 -10.97 21.41 25.65
C ALA A 447 -10.16 21.02 26.90
N PRO A 448 -10.41 19.85 27.52
CA PRO A 448 -9.67 19.39 28.69
C PRO A 448 -8.15 19.29 28.44
N PRO A 449 -7.29 19.48 29.46
CA PRO A 449 -5.84 19.36 29.30
C PRO A 449 -5.42 18.02 28.68
N LEU A 450 -6.02 16.91 29.09
CA LEU A 450 -5.70 15.59 28.54
C LEU A 450 -6.04 15.46 27.03
N ALA A 451 -7.08 16.15 26.54
CA ALA A 451 -7.41 16.21 25.12
C ALA A 451 -6.43 17.10 24.34
N ARG A 452 -5.98 18.22 24.92
CA ARG A 452 -4.96 19.09 24.33
C ARG A 452 -3.62 18.37 24.20
N LEU A 453 -3.27 17.52 25.17
CA LEU A 453 -2.04 16.73 25.16
C LEU A 453 -1.93 15.82 23.94
N TRP A 454 -3.05 15.27 23.47
CA TRP A 454 -3.08 14.47 22.24
C TRP A 454 -2.64 15.30 21.03
N VAL A 455 -3.15 16.53 20.91
CA VAL A 455 -2.81 17.42 19.80
C VAL A 455 -1.37 17.91 19.90
N ASP A 456 -0.90 18.28 21.09
CA ASP A 456 0.51 18.64 21.29
C ASP A 456 1.44 17.49 20.90
N TRP A 457 1.07 16.26 21.22
CA TRP A 457 1.81 15.10 20.75
C TRP A 457 1.76 14.97 19.23
N LEU A 458 0.58 15.09 18.60
CA LEU A 458 0.43 14.99 17.15
C LEU A 458 1.33 15.98 16.39
N ILE A 459 1.42 17.21 16.88
CA ILE A 459 2.23 18.27 16.27
C ILE A 459 3.73 17.94 16.34
N HIS A 460 4.18 17.30 17.42
CA HIS A 460 5.59 17.08 17.70
C HIS A 460 6.04 15.62 17.57
N ARG A 461 5.16 14.68 17.19
CA ARG A 461 5.49 13.24 17.16
C ARG A 461 6.61 12.87 16.19
N THR A 462 6.87 13.71 15.19
CA THR A 462 7.97 13.54 14.23
C THR A 462 9.30 14.14 14.72
N GLN A 463 9.29 14.86 15.85
CA GLN A 463 10.45 15.48 16.48
C GLN A 463 10.92 14.59 17.65
N TRP A 464 12.03 13.88 17.45
CA TRP A 464 12.51 12.86 18.40
C TRP A 464 13.12 13.47 19.67
N ASP A 465 13.61 14.70 19.61
CA ASP A 465 14.25 15.46 20.69
C ASP A 465 13.27 16.38 21.44
N TYR A 466 12.04 16.52 20.95
CA TYR A 466 11.04 17.40 21.57
C TYR A 466 10.51 16.83 22.88
N LEU A 467 10.60 17.63 23.94
CA LEU A 467 9.96 17.36 25.23
C LEU A 467 8.73 18.25 25.37
N VAL A 468 7.59 17.65 25.74
CA VAL A 468 6.35 18.39 25.97
C VAL A 468 6.49 19.22 27.24
N GLU A 469 6.15 20.51 27.18
CA GLU A 469 6.17 21.37 28.37
C GLU A 469 5.11 20.92 29.39
N GLU A 470 5.50 20.81 30.66
CA GLU A 470 4.59 20.32 31.71
C GLU A 470 3.55 21.38 32.15
N GLY A 471 3.91 22.66 32.09
CA GLY A 471 3.12 23.78 32.63
C GLY A 471 1.64 23.78 32.23
N PRO A 472 1.30 23.65 30.93
CA PRO A 472 -0.09 23.61 30.47
C PRO A 472 -0.94 22.46 31.05
N TYR A 473 -0.31 21.42 31.58
CA TYR A 473 -0.94 20.19 32.06
C TYR A 473 -0.90 20.05 33.58
N ALA A 474 -0.26 20.99 34.29
CA ALA A 474 0.04 20.86 35.71
C ALA A 474 -1.22 20.74 36.60
N SER A 475 -2.37 21.26 36.16
CA SER A 475 -3.65 21.22 36.87
C SER A 475 -4.43 19.91 36.72
N ASP A 476 -4.08 19.06 35.75
CA ASP A 476 -4.70 17.76 35.51
C ASP A 476 -3.71 16.64 35.87
N PRO A 477 -3.92 15.90 36.98
CA PRO A 477 -2.99 14.86 37.42
C PRO A 477 -2.73 13.76 36.39
N VAL A 478 -3.73 13.40 35.58
CA VAL A 478 -3.59 12.36 34.55
C VAL A 478 -2.77 12.91 33.38
N ALA A 479 -3.06 14.13 32.92
CA ALA A 479 -2.30 14.76 31.85
C ALA A 479 -0.84 15.01 32.25
N ARG A 480 -0.60 15.54 33.47
CA ARG A 480 0.74 15.75 34.03
C ARG A 480 1.54 14.44 34.09
N ALA A 481 0.96 13.39 34.66
CA ALA A 481 1.62 12.08 34.74
C ALA A 481 1.94 11.51 33.34
N THR A 482 1.03 11.69 32.38
CA THR A 482 1.23 11.25 30.99
C THR A 482 2.40 11.99 30.33
N VAL A 483 2.48 13.32 30.47
CA VAL A 483 3.60 14.13 29.97
C VAL A 483 4.93 13.67 30.57
N LEU A 484 4.99 13.46 31.88
CA LEU A 484 6.21 13.01 32.57
C LEU A 484 6.70 11.67 32.03
N LEU A 485 5.79 10.71 31.82
CA LEU A 485 6.13 9.41 31.26
C LEU A 485 6.56 9.49 29.79
N MET A 486 5.84 10.26 28.97
CA MET A 486 6.20 10.47 27.56
C MET A 486 7.58 11.10 27.41
N ASN A 487 7.89 12.12 28.22
CA ASN A 487 9.20 12.77 28.22
C ASN A 487 10.29 11.82 28.73
N TYR A 488 10.01 11.02 29.78
CA TYR A 488 10.94 10.00 30.26
C TYR A 488 11.27 8.96 29.19
N ASP A 489 10.28 8.51 28.43
CA ASP A 489 10.45 7.50 27.39
C ASP A 489 11.36 7.98 26.25
N ARG A 490 11.37 9.28 25.97
CA ARG A 490 12.25 9.94 24.99
C ARG A 490 13.69 10.13 25.48
N LEU A 491 13.98 9.96 26.78
CA LEU A 491 15.33 10.09 27.28
C LEU A 491 16.26 9.00 26.71
N PRO A 492 17.53 9.33 26.41
CA PRO A 492 18.54 8.33 26.10
C PRO A 492 18.71 7.31 27.24
N ALA A 493 19.00 6.04 26.89
CA ALA A 493 19.15 4.96 27.88
C ALA A 493 20.16 5.29 29.01
N LYS A 494 21.24 6.01 28.69
CA LYS A 494 22.26 6.44 29.66
C LYS A 494 21.76 7.47 30.68
N GLN A 495 20.73 8.25 30.34
CA GLN A 495 20.17 9.30 31.21
C GLN A 495 19.04 8.75 32.10
N LYS A 496 18.32 7.71 31.65
CA LYS A 496 17.19 7.10 32.38
C LYS A 496 17.49 6.74 33.84
N PRO A 497 18.66 6.16 34.22
CA PRO A 497 18.99 5.88 35.62
C PRO A 497 19.12 7.13 36.49
N GLN A 498 19.52 8.27 35.91
CA GLN A 498 19.73 9.55 36.62
C GLN A 498 18.43 10.36 36.71
N SER A 499 17.42 10.02 35.91
CA SER A 499 16.14 10.73 35.84
C SER A 499 15.02 10.05 36.63
N GLN A 500 15.34 9.24 37.64
CA GLN A 500 14.34 8.53 38.47
C GLN A 500 13.36 9.49 39.18
N ALA A 501 13.81 10.71 39.50
CA ALA A 501 12.97 11.74 40.10
C ALA A 501 11.70 12.05 39.27
N VAL A 502 11.76 11.90 37.94
CA VAL A 502 10.58 12.06 37.06
C VAL A 502 9.54 10.97 37.35
N LEU A 503 9.98 9.74 37.52
CA LEU A 503 9.11 8.59 37.83
C LEU A 503 8.58 8.68 39.27
N ASP A 504 9.41 9.13 40.21
CA ASP A 504 9.02 9.31 41.61
C ASP A 504 7.86 10.29 41.75
N ARG A 505 7.85 11.36 40.95
CA ARG A 505 6.74 12.33 40.91
C ARG A 505 5.41 11.69 40.49
N VAL A 506 5.43 10.77 39.51
CA VAL A 506 4.22 10.05 39.07
C VAL A 506 3.78 9.03 40.13
N ILE A 507 4.74 8.30 40.71
CA ILE A 507 4.46 7.27 41.71
C ILE A 507 3.88 7.87 42.98
N ALA A 508 4.45 9.00 43.45
CA ALA A 508 4.04 9.67 44.67
C ALA A 508 2.79 10.56 44.53
N ASP A 509 2.24 10.72 43.32
CA ASP A 509 1.10 11.62 43.07
C ASP A 509 -0.19 11.11 43.75
N PRO A 510 -0.67 11.74 44.84
CA PRO A 510 -1.82 11.23 45.59
C PRO A 510 -3.12 11.29 44.80
N ALA A 511 -3.19 12.08 43.71
CA ALA A 511 -4.37 12.17 42.87
C ALA A 511 -4.53 10.97 41.91
N LEU A 512 -3.47 10.17 41.72
CA LEU A 512 -3.57 8.88 41.02
C LEU A 512 -3.95 7.78 42.02
N GLY A 513 -4.97 6.99 41.68
CA GLY A 513 -5.36 5.80 42.46
C GLY A 513 -4.20 4.80 42.58
N LYS A 514 -4.17 4.00 43.66
CA LYS A 514 -3.07 3.04 43.95
C LYS A 514 -2.73 2.13 42.77
N ASP A 515 -3.74 1.65 42.09
CA ASP A 515 -3.61 0.72 40.95
C ASP A 515 -3.78 1.44 39.60
N HIS A 516 -3.62 2.77 39.56
CA HIS A 516 -3.80 3.53 38.33
C HIS A 516 -2.76 3.10 37.27
N PRO A 517 -3.16 2.88 35.99
CA PRO A 517 -2.26 2.38 34.96
C PRO A 517 -0.98 3.21 34.77
N LEU A 518 -1.05 4.54 34.90
CA LEU A 518 0.13 5.42 34.82
C LEU A 518 1.11 5.24 36.00
N ARG A 519 0.61 4.93 37.21
CA ARG A 519 1.48 4.61 38.36
C ARG A 519 2.17 3.28 38.15
N VAL A 520 1.42 2.27 37.68
CA VAL A 520 1.97 0.96 37.29
C VAL A 520 3.07 1.14 36.23
N ALA A 521 2.79 1.95 35.20
CA ALA A 521 3.74 2.27 34.14
C ALA A 521 5.03 2.93 34.66
N ALA A 522 4.93 3.85 35.62
CA ALA A 522 6.06 4.50 36.26
C ALA A 522 6.88 3.53 37.12
N LEU A 523 6.21 2.66 37.89
CA LEU A 523 6.85 1.62 38.70
C LEU A 523 7.65 0.64 37.82
N THR A 524 7.08 0.17 36.70
CA THR A 524 7.78 -0.73 35.76
C THR A 524 9.05 -0.08 35.17
N ARG A 525 8.97 1.21 34.80
CA ARG A 525 10.13 1.98 34.31
C ARG A 525 11.19 2.15 35.41
N ARG A 526 10.79 2.43 36.65
CA ARG A 526 11.72 2.62 37.77
C ARG A 526 12.40 1.32 38.16
N ALA A 527 11.65 0.21 38.16
CA ALA A 527 12.21 -1.12 38.38
C ALA A 527 13.30 -1.45 37.35
N SER A 528 13.03 -1.17 36.07
CA SER A 528 14.00 -1.37 34.98
C SER A 528 15.24 -0.46 35.13
N ALA A 529 15.05 0.81 35.49
CA ALA A 529 16.15 1.74 35.72
C ALA A 529 17.03 1.33 36.93
N LYS A 530 16.42 0.83 38.01
CA LYS A 530 17.15 0.31 39.19
C LYS A 530 17.90 -0.97 38.87
N ALA A 531 17.30 -1.88 38.11
CA ALA A 531 17.97 -3.11 37.66
C ALA A 531 19.20 -2.79 36.79
N ALA A 532 19.07 -1.83 35.86
CA ALA A 532 20.19 -1.35 35.05
C ALA A 532 21.30 -0.72 35.92
N ALA A 533 20.94 -0.12 37.06
CA ALA A 533 21.88 0.41 38.06
C ALA A 533 22.37 -0.65 39.08
N GLN A 534 22.12 -1.94 38.84
CA GLN A 534 22.48 -3.07 39.73
C GLN A 534 21.74 -3.09 41.09
N ASP A 535 20.70 -2.27 41.29
CA ASP A 535 19.81 -2.33 42.47
C ASP A 535 18.66 -3.32 42.24
N LEU A 536 18.98 -4.62 42.31
CA LEU A 536 18.01 -5.69 42.07
C LEU A 536 16.94 -5.78 43.17
N THR A 537 17.29 -5.42 44.41
CA THR A 537 16.34 -5.43 45.54
C THR A 537 15.29 -4.34 45.36
N GLY A 538 15.70 -3.12 45.02
CA GLY A 538 14.79 -2.03 44.74
C GLY A 538 13.97 -2.26 43.46
N ALA A 539 14.57 -2.88 42.44
CA ALA A 539 13.86 -3.29 41.22
C ALA A 539 12.75 -4.31 41.52
N ARG A 540 13.04 -5.33 42.34
CA ARG A 540 12.06 -6.34 42.77
C ARG A 540 10.91 -5.71 43.55
N ALA A 541 11.22 -4.81 44.49
CA ALA A 541 10.22 -4.13 45.28
C ALA A 541 9.27 -3.28 44.41
N ASP A 542 9.82 -2.52 43.46
CA ASP A 542 9.03 -1.71 42.52
C ASP A 542 8.17 -2.58 41.61
N PHE A 543 8.70 -3.69 41.10
CA PHE A 543 7.95 -4.62 40.25
C PHE A 543 6.80 -5.29 41.02
N LEU A 544 7.03 -5.77 42.23
CA LEU A 544 5.95 -6.34 43.07
C LEU A 544 4.85 -5.32 43.36
N ALA A 545 5.20 -4.04 43.51
CA ALA A 545 4.23 -2.97 43.70
C ALA A 545 3.35 -2.69 42.45
N THR A 546 3.71 -3.20 41.27
CA THR A 546 2.88 -3.08 40.06
C THR A 546 1.66 -4.00 40.09
N GLY A 547 1.71 -5.10 40.85
CA GLY A 547 0.71 -6.17 40.79
C GLY A 547 0.71 -6.97 39.47
N LEU A 548 1.66 -6.73 38.57
CA LEU A 548 1.81 -7.47 37.32
C LEU A 548 2.46 -8.85 37.56
N THR A 549 2.08 -9.80 36.74
CA THR A 549 2.79 -11.08 36.59
C THR A 549 3.86 -10.97 35.51
N ASP A 550 4.87 -11.83 35.58
CA ASP A 550 6.04 -11.84 34.69
C ASP A 550 5.70 -12.09 33.21
N GLN A 551 4.51 -12.61 32.93
CA GLN A 551 4.00 -12.84 31.58
C GLN A 551 3.15 -11.67 31.04
N GLN A 552 2.75 -10.73 31.90
CA GLN A 552 1.98 -9.56 31.47
C GLN A 552 2.95 -8.51 30.94
N CYS A 553 3.06 -8.41 29.61
CA CYS A 553 3.47 -7.15 28.98
C CYS A 553 2.48 -6.09 29.47
N SER A 554 2.95 -5.06 30.18
CA SER A 554 2.02 -4.02 30.60
C SER A 554 1.43 -3.37 29.36
N ILE A 555 0.11 -3.19 29.37
CA ILE A 555 -0.64 -2.37 28.39
C ILE A 555 -0.01 -0.97 28.24
N VAL A 556 0.84 -0.53 29.18
CA VAL A 556 1.47 0.80 29.23
C VAL A 556 3.02 0.73 29.20
N ASP A 557 3.61 -0.41 28.85
CA ASP A 557 5.06 -0.52 28.70
C ASP A 557 5.52 0.14 27.40
N ALA A 558 6.50 1.05 27.51
CA ALA A 558 7.15 1.62 26.35
C ALA A 558 8.04 0.56 25.68
N LYS A 559 8.14 0.62 24.35
CA LYS A 559 9.16 -0.14 23.61
C LYS A 559 10.55 0.17 24.19
N PRO A 560 11.33 -0.84 24.60
CA PRO A 560 12.69 -0.62 25.09
C PRO A 560 13.55 0.17 24.09
N SER A 561 14.41 1.05 24.61
CA SER A 561 15.33 1.83 23.79
C SER A 561 16.43 0.93 23.22
N LEU A 562 16.79 1.10 21.94
CA LEU A 562 17.93 0.40 21.34
C LEU A 562 19.24 0.90 21.97
N GLU A 563 20.04 0.00 22.52
CA GLU A 563 21.37 0.33 23.09
C GLU A 563 22.48 0.18 22.05
N SER A 564 22.45 -0.91 21.29
CA SER A 564 23.43 -1.17 20.25
C SER A 564 22.89 -2.10 19.17
N ALA A 565 23.32 -1.89 17.94
CA ALA A 565 23.10 -2.82 16.82
C ALA A 565 24.42 -2.93 16.06
N ARG A 566 25.18 -4.00 16.30
CA ARG A 566 26.47 -4.19 15.62
C ARG A 566 26.24 -4.59 14.17
N THR A 567 26.66 -3.73 13.25
CA THR A 567 26.69 -3.97 11.81
C THR A 567 28.13 -4.14 11.32
N PHE A 568 28.31 -4.98 10.32
CA PHE A 568 29.58 -5.34 9.71
C PHE A 568 29.46 -5.23 8.19
N GLY A 569 30.57 -5.01 7.48
CA GLY A 569 30.56 -4.89 6.03
C GLY A 569 30.03 -6.15 5.32
N ASN A 570 30.20 -7.34 5.91
CA ASN A 570 29.68 -8.60 5.38
C ASN A 570 28.18 -8.84 5.68
N ASP A 571 27.51 -7.94 6.40
CA ASP A 571 26.05 -7.99 6.52
C ASP A 571 25.37 -7.56 5.22
N TYR A 572 26.04 -6.76 4.39
CA TYR A 572 25.57 -6.51 3.02
C TYR A 572 25.88 -7.74 2.16
N PRO A 573 24.89 -8.36 1.49
CA PRO A 573 25.16 -9.46 0.56
C PRO A 573 26.20 -9.08 -0.49
N THR A 574 27.38 -9.71 -0.45
CA THR A 574 28.51 -9.37 -1.34
C THR A 574 28.14 -9.50 -2.83
N ASP A 575 27.27 -10.46 -3.15
CA ASP A 575 26.75 -10.66 -4.50
C ASP A 575 25.86 -9.50 -4.98
N MET A 576 25.26 -8.73 -4.06
CA MET A 576 24.49 -7.51 -4.37
C MET A 576 25.38 -6.27 -4.44
N VAL A 577 26.38 -6.15 -3.57
CA VAL A 577 27.40 -5.08 -3.63
C VAL A 577 28.06 -5.05 -5.00
N ASN A 578 28.47 -6.21 -5.51
CA ASN A 578 29.16 -6.34 -6.79
C ASN A 578 28.34 -5.88 -8.00
N VAL A 579 27.02 -5.80 -7.87
CA VAL A 579 26.11 -5.39 -8.94
C VAL A 579 25.34 -4.11 -8.62
N GLY A 580 25.69 -3.45 -7.50
CA GLY A 580 25.11 -2.19 -7.05
C GLY A 580 23.61 -2.25 -6.77
N VAL A 581 23.11 -3.38 -6.24
CA VAL A 581 21.69 -3.54 -5.87
C VAL A 581 21.50 -3.17 -4.41
N GLU A 582 20.70 -2.13 -4.18
CA GLU A 582 20.26 -1.63 -2.89
C GLU A 582 18.88 -2.16 -2.50
N GLY A 583 18.50 -1.97 -1.23
CA GLY A 583 17.19 -2.37 -0.77
C GLY A 583 16.97 -2.20 0.73
N TRP A 584 15.89 -2.80 1.22
CA TRP A 584 15.54 -2.72 2.63
C TRP A 584 14.69 -3.91 3.06
N THR A 585 14.66 -4.16 4.36
CA THR A 585 13.78 -5.16 4.96
C THR A 585 13.25 -4.68 6.29
N ARG A 586 11.99 -4.97 6.57
CA ARG A 586 11.38 -4.79 7.89
C ARG A 586 11.43 -6.12 8.63
N VAL A 587 12.05 -6.12 9.80
CA VAL A 587 12.24 -7.30 10.65
C VAL A 587 11.41 -7.14 11.91
N GLN A 588 10.56 -8.11 12.19
CA GLN A 588 9.82 -8.24 13.45
C GLN A 588 10.57 -9.17 14.40
N PHE A 589 10.51 -8.90 15.70
CA PHE A 589 11.19 -9.65 16.74
C PHE A 589 10.56 -9.36 18.11
N ASP A 590 10.88 -10.21 19.08
CA ASP A 590 10.57 -10.00 20.48
C ASP A 590 11.80 -9.53 21.23
N ILE A 591 11.61 -8.84 22.36
CA ILE A 591 12.69 -8.40 23.24
C ILE A 591 12.57 -9.16 24.56
N ALA A 592 13.59 -9.95 24.89
CA ALA A 592 13.70 -10.64 26.17
C ALA A 592 14.00 -9.66 27.32
N ALA A 593 13.77 -10.06 28.57
CA ALA A 593 14.07 -9.23 29.75
C ALA A 593 15.53 -8.76 29.82
N ASP A 594 16.46 -9.58 29.34
CA ASP A 594 17.90 -9.27 29.30
C ASP A 594 18.31 -8.30 28.16
N GLY A 595 17.34 -7.88 27.33
CA GLY A 595 17.51 -6.95 26.23
C GLY A 595 17.90 -7.60 24.90
N HIS A 596 18.12 -8.92 24.85
CA HIS A 596 18.39 -9.62 23.60
C HIS A 596 17.11 -9.78 22.77
N THR A 597 17.27 -9.77 21.45
CA THR A 597 16.15 -10.05 20.56
C THR A 597 15.93 -11.55 20.43
N LEU A 598 14.66 -11.95 20.29
CA LEU A 598 14.22 -13.32 20.02
C LEU A 598 13.27 -13.34 18.81
N ASN A 599 13.03 -14.52 18.25
CA ASN A 599 12.02 -14.75 17.20
C ASN A 599 12.10 -13.78 15.99
N GLN A 600 13.31 -13.45 15.54
CA GLN A 600 13.50 -12.49 14.46
C GLN A 600 12.97 -13.04 13.14
N ARG A 601 12.15 -12.24 12.43
CA ARG A 601 11.56 -12.60 11.15
C ARG A 601 11.47 -11.39 10.24
N ALA A 602 12.00 -11.51 9.02
CA ALA A 602 11.73 -10.52 7.98
C ALA A 602 10.25 -10.61 7.58
N ILE A 603 9.51 -9.53 7.78
CA ILE A 603 8.07 -9.42 7.47
C ILE A 603 7.79 -8.61 6.21
N ILE A 604 8.74 -7.76 5.78
CA ILE A 604 8.76 -7.15 4.45
C ILE A 604 10.19 -7.17 3.90
N THR A 605 10.39 -7.51 2.63
CA THR A 605 11.70 -7.43 1.98
C THR A 605 11.59 -6.84 0.56
N TYR A 606 12.44 -5.85 0.29
CA TYR A 606 12.65 -5.22 -1.01
C TYR A 606 14.15 -5.29 -1.41
N PRO A 607 14.49 -5.80 -2.61
CA PRO A 607 13.67 -6.65 -3.48
C PRO A 607 13.35 -8.01 -2.83
N PRO A 608 12.34 -8.75 -3.31
CA PRO A 608 11.93 -10.03 -2.71
C PRO A 608 13.09 -11.03 -2.54
N MET A 609 13.18 -11.70 -1.39
CA MET A 609 14.14 -12.77 -1.08
C MET A 609 15.63 -12.39 -1.06
N ILE A 610 15.97 -11.12 -1.25
CA ILE A 610 17.39 -10.68 -1.32
C ILE A 610 17.98 -10.38 0.07
N PHE A 611 17.33 -9.51 0.84
CA PHE A 611 17.90 -8.92 2.05
C PHE A 611 17.34 -9.45 3.38
N GLY A 612 16.27 -10.25 3.35
CA GLY A 612 15.54 -10.65 4.56
C GLY A 612 16.39 -11.39 5.59
N ALA A 613 17.21 -12.36 5.14
CA ALA A 613 18.10 -13.12 6.03
C ALA A 613 19.18 -12.23 6.67
N ASN A 614 19.71 -11.28 5.90
CA ASN A 614 20.72 -10.34 6.36
C ASN A 614 20.17 -9.36 7.39
N GLY A 615 18.97 -8.83 7.17
CA GLY A 615 18.27 -8.00 8.16
C GLY A 615 18.02 -8.75 9.46
N GLN A 616 17.57 -10.02 9.39
CA GLN A 616 17.38 -10.86 10.58
C GLN A 616 18.68 -11.04 11.36
N LYS A 617 19.82 -11.29 10.69
CA LYS A 617 21.14 -11.39 11.34
C LYS A 617 21.56 -10.10 12.05
N ILE A 618 21.29 -8.93 11.45
CA ILE A 618 21.57 -7.63 12.08
C ILE A 618 20.74 -7.48 13.36
N VAL A 619 19.43 -7.72 13.28
CA VAL A 619 18.52 -7.58 14.43
C VAL A 619 18.81 -8.61 15.51
N ALA A 620 19.23 -9.83 15.16
CA ALA A 620 19.63 -10.85 16.13
C ALA A 620 20.82 -10.44 17.02
N ARG A 621 21.61 -9.44 16.58
CA ARG A 621 22.72 -8.86 17.35
C ARG A 621 22.35 -7.54 18.01
N ALA A 622 21.12 -7.05 17.81
CA ALA A 622 20.65 -5.85 18.49
C ALA A 622 20.47 -6.14 19.99
N LYS A 623 20.85 -5.15 20.79
CA LYS A 623 20.65 -5.15 22.23
C LYS A 623 19.79 -3.95 22.59
N TYR A 624 18.72 -4.20 23.31
CA TYR A 624 17.79 -3.22 23.83
C TYR A 624 18.00 -3.03 25.33
N ALA A 625 17.53 -1.89 25.84
CA ALA A 625 17.51 -1.63 27.26
C ALA A 625 16.72 -2.73 27.99
N GLN A 626 17.28 -3.21 29.10
CA GLN A 626 16.67 -4.29 29.87
C GLN A 626 15.33 -3.83 30.46
N SER A 627 14.32 -4.69 30.36
CA SER A 627 13.07 -4.52 31.10
C SER A 627 13.12 -5.48 32.27
N TYR A 628 13.04 -4.96 33.49
CA TYR A 628 13.14 -5.83 34.66
C TYR A 628 11.90 -6.72 34.77
N ARG A 629 12.15 -8.03 34.72
CA ARG A 629 11.19 -9.12 34.97
C ARG A 629 11.86 -10.12 35.92
N PRO A 630 11.36 -10.33 37.15
CA PRO A 630 12.00 -11.18 38.15
C PRO A 630 12.37 -12.59 37.67
N ASP A 631 11.52 -13.21 36.85
CA ASP A 631 11.64 -14.58 36.33
C ASP A 631 12.13 -14.62 34.86
N GLY A 632 12.55 -13.48 34.29
CA GLY A 632 13.13 -13.43 32.94
C GLY A 632 12.15 -13.56 31.78
N GLY A 633 10.86 -13.24 32.01
CA GLY A 633 9.82 -13.24 30.97
C GLY A 633 10.08 -12.27 29.80
N LEU A 634 9.20 -12.27 28.79
CA LEU A 634 9.31 -11.35 27.66
C LEU A 634 9.12 -9.89 28.11
N GLY A 635 9.98 -9.00 27.62
CA GLY A 635 9.92 -7.57 27.90
C GLY A 635 8.86 -6.88 27.05
N CYS A 636 8.88 -7.12 25.73
CA CYS A 636 7.87 -6.66 24.75
C CYS A 636 7.86 -7.60 23.54
N GLY A 637 6.67 -8.00 23.07
CA GLY A 637 6.50 -8.83 21.87
C GLY A 637 6.20 -8.02 20.61
N GLY A 638 6.57 -8.54 19.44
CA GLY A 638 6.09 -8.05 18.15
C GLY A 638 6.65 -6.69 17.69
N SER A 639 7.78 -6.25 18.24
CA SER A 639 8.51 -5.06 17.78
C SER A 639 9.00 -5.23 16.35
N ALA A 640 9.12 -4.13 15.59
CA ALA A 640 9.71 -4.16 14.27
C ALA A 640 10.73 -3.04 14.06
N GLU A 641 11.73 -3.31 13.21
CA GLU A 641 12.73 -2.35 12.75
C GLU A 641 12.91 -2.44 11.23
N MET A 642 13.22 -1.31 10.60
CA MET A 642 13.56 -1.25 9.18
C MET A 642 15.08 -1.17 9.01
N ILE A 643 15.64 -2.14 8.29
CA ILE A 643 17.06 -2.19 7.93
C ILE A 643 17.21 -1.80 6.47
N ARG A 644 18.06 -0.82 6.19
CA ARG A 644 18.35 -0.33 4.83
C ARG A 644 19.75 -0.73 4.40
N PHE A 645 19.88 -1.21 3.18
CA PHE A 645 21.12 -1.61 2.54
C PHE A 645 21.42 -0.62 1.41
N LYS A 646 22.36 0.29 1.66
CA LYS A 646 22.74 1.35 0.73
C LYS A 646 24.20 1.22 0.33
N MET A 647 24.49 1.52 -0.93
CA MET A 647 25.86 1.65 -1.40
C MET A 647 26.51 2.87 -0.72
N PRO A 648 27.82 2.85 -0.49
CA PRO A 648 28.55 4.04 -0.05
C PRO A 648 28.46 5.12 -1.13
N ASP A 649 28.26 6.37 -0.71
CA ASP A 649 28.36 7.55 -1.58
C ASP A 649 29.80 7.77 -2.11
#